data_AF-A0A8J1VX13-F1
#
_entry.id   AF-A0A8J1VX13-F1
#
_cell.length_a   1.000
_cell.length_b   1.000
_cell.length_c   1.000
_cell.angle_alpha   90.00
_cell.angle_beta   90.00
_cell.angle_gamma   90.00
#
_symmetry.space_group_name_H-M   'P 1'
#
loop_
_entity.id
_entity.type
_entity.pdbx_description
1 polymer ?
#
loop_
_entity_poly.entity_id
_entity_poly.type
_entity_poly.pdbx_seq_one_letter_code
_entity_poly.pdbx_strand_id
1 'polypeptide(L)'
;MRVRGHQISACSCGAGSGAASTTTSGAAAVAALRSLLHLLLIFQAGTTFTDACTNLIVTPGASTDGATLYSYAADSAGLYGSLGRYKKRENIPAGTVKKIYDWDSGMYLGEIPEPTATYDVVGNMNEYQLTIGETTFGGVPILTQGQPGAVMDYGNLIWTTLQRAKTVQEALQIMPALVEKKGYASEGESFTLADPTEVWILEMIGKGKYEKGAVWVAVKVPDGHVAGHANQARITTFDVKDTANCRAAPDVESFATKVGLYDPSKGEPFNWAQAYDPISFTGARWSDARVWSFFSRVTSIPDFEKKYEKYVLGANITSATTRMPLSVPVKKKLAAKDLMLGMRNSFEDSALKMNSDVGMGPWRANYRDRPLSWSYSGESYANERSIGTQQTAWHFVAEMRHWLPNEVGGVFWFGVDDTRFSVHIPFYAFATVPKALENPGLSGGESEGGNTNRNKKKPCTRTSKTATGVAASQNIKNALSSKRTTASILLPTTANAKKGGDKMTLEPVLEDEISEELTFEEQKRRVLARTEDRCFEEDVADEETTSSTGQAALDTPSSSDINTFSFTSLFWLNQLVANRVYAQWDILAPIVSKEVQTLEAAHFELQRIIEKQALGMKNRNARSAFLSAESTGMTMMTVKRWQELWVYLTVTYRDGVKVLPAQAGHDHGGSDMGGPVADVVQGSGVGNNEWSDEWKARIVAEAGDHFRIPKQVLAGDIIKGGSYTTSHQVGKEEPAHHEELHRWISQKEAVVMGKERNARTTVKAAALAEMERLNRMKSAQEQDEGRTTSAVAALADRAAQIYI
;
A
#
# COMPACT_ATOMS: atom_id res chain seq x y z
N MET A 1 -16.60 74.24 -20.58
CA MET A 1 -17.42 75.15 -21.42
C MET A 1 -18.85 74.60 -21.51
N ARG A 2 -19.85 75.46 -21.80
CA ARG A 2 -21.21 75.04 -22.25
C ARG A 2 -21.08 74.32 -23.63
N VAL A 3 -22.05 73.60 -24.21
CA VAL A 3 -23.47 73.92 -24.48
C VAL A 3 -24.33 72.66 -24.78
N ARG A 4 -25.57 72.69 -24.28
CA ARG A 4 -26.89 72.08 -24.66
C ARG A 4 -27.07 71.22 -25.93
N GLY A 5 -28.08 70.33 -25.84
CA GLY A 5 -29.04 69.95 -26.91
C GLY A 5 -29.35 68.44 -26.91
N HIS A 6 -30.59 67.93 -26.93
CA HIS A 6 -31.93 68.50 -27.19
C HIS A 6 -33.04 67.79 -26.36
N GLN A 7 -34.20 68.46 -26.16
CA GLN A 7 -35.48 67.85 -25.78
C GLN A 7 -36.16 67.23 -27.04
N ILE A 8 -37.27 66.47 -27.03
CA ILE A 8 -38.68 66.74 -26.64
C ILE A 8 -39.37 65.35 -26.61
N SER A 9 -40.06 64.91 -25.53
CA SER A 9 -41.53 65.04 -25.26
C SER A 9 -42.45 64.43 -26.34
N ALA A 10 -43.62 63.82 -26.06
CA ALA A 10 -44.26 63.27 -24.85
C ALA A 10 -45.56 62.53 -25.28
N CYS A 11 -46.15 61.71 -24.40
CA CYS A 11 -47.61 61.78 -24.16
C CYS A 11 -48.04 61.06 -22.86
N SER A 12 -48.96 61.70 -22.13
CA SER A 12 -49.68 61.25 -20.92
C SER A 12 -50.98 60.49 -21.31
N CYS A 13 -51.88 59.96 -20.46
CA CYS A 13 -52.28 60.10 -19.04
C CYS A 13 -52.65 58.68 -18.49
N GLY A 14 -52.97 58.33 -17.23
CA GLY A 14 -53.37 59.03 -15.99
C GLY A 14 -54.64 58.35 -15.39
N ALA A 15 -54.99 58.34 -14.09
CA ALA A 15 -54.33 58.83 -12.87
C ALA A 15 -55.04 58.26 -11.60
N GLY A 16 -54.40 58.31 -10.41
CA GLY A 16 -54.96 57.90 -9.09
C GLY A 16 -54.56 56.49 -8.61
N SER A 17 -54.52 56.16 -7.31
CA SER A 17 -54.53 56.96 -6.06
C SER A 17 -54.22 56.04 -4.87
N GLY A 18 -53.41 56.47 -3.89
CA GLY A 18 -53.22 55.72 -2.64
C GLY A 18 -51.87 55.98 -1.95
N ALA A 19 -51.88 56.54 -0.74
CA ALA A 19 -50.69 56.86 0.02
C ALA A 19 -50.50 55.90 1.22
N ALA A 20 -49.27 55.43 1.44
CA ALA A 20 -48.74 55.08 2.76
C ALA A 20 -47.21 54.97 2.70
N SER A 21 -46.52 55.67 3.60
CA SER A 21 -45.08 55.56 3.81
C SER A 21 -44.74 54.44 4.79
N THR A 22 -43.65 53.71 4.59
CA THR A 22 -42.68 53.44 5.68
C THR A 22 -41.31 53.03 5.16
N THR A 23 -40.27 53.50 5.86
CA THR A 23 -38.84 53.33 5.55
C THR A 23 -38.25 52.04 6.14
N THR A 24 -37.89 51.05 5.30
CA THR A 24 -37.00 49.94 5.70
C THR A 24 -36.40 49.24 4.46
N SER A 25 -35.27 49.70 3.95
CA SER A 25 -34.53 48.98 2.89
C SER A 25 -32.99 49.04 2.98
N GLY A 26 -32.42 50.03 3.66
CA GLY A 26 -30.96 50.15 3.81
C GLY A 26 -30.31 49.05 4.68
N ALA A 27 -30.91 48.74 5.84
CA ALA A 27 -30.33 47.77 6.78
C ALA A 27 -30.30 46.33 6.23
N ALA A 28 -31.34 45.92 5.51
CA ALA A 28 -31.44 44.59 4.91
C ALA A 28 -30.37 44.37 3.81
N ALA A 29 -30.09 45.39 2.99
CA ALA A 29 -29.06 45.31 1.96
C ALA A 29 -27.64 45.16 2.54
N VAL A 30 -27.33 45.88 3.62
CA VAL A 30 -26.02 45.78 4.30
C VAL A 30 -25.88 44.46 5.06
N ALA A 31 -26.96 43.95 5.66
CA ALA A 31 -26.97 42.61 6.25
C ALA A 31 -26.76 41.52 5.19
N ALA A 32 -27.47 41.59 4.06
CA ALA A 32 -27.33 40.64 2.95
C ALA A 32 -25.91 40.64 2.35
N LEU A 33 -25.28 41.81 2.17
CA LEU A 33 -23.88 41.87 1.73
C LEU A 33 -22.90 41.28 2.75
N ARG A 34 -23.13 41.49 4.06
CA ARG A 34 -22.30 40.85 5.11
C ARG A 34 -22.48 39.33 5.11
N SER A 35 -23.71 38.83 4.96
CA SER A 35 -23.97 37.39 4.85
C SER A 35 -23.38 36.78 3.58
N LEU A 36 -23.41 37.47 2.43
CA LEU A 36 -22.73 37.01 1.22
C LEU A 36 -21.21 36.96 1.38
N LEU A 37 -20.61 37.95 2.06
CA LEU A 37 -19.16 37.93 2.33
C LEU A 37 -18.76 36.77 3.26
N HIS A 38 -19.61 36.43 4.24
CA HIS A 38 -19.37 35.27 5.10
C HIS A 38 -19.58 33.95 4.34
N LEU A 39 -20.58 33.83 3.45
CA LEU A 39 -20.72 32.64 2.60
C LEU A 39 -19.53 32.47 1.62
N LEU A 40 -19.02 33.57 1.05
CA LEU A 40 -17.84 33.54 0.17
C LEU A 40 -16.53 33.21 0.91
N LEU A 41 -16.41 33.58 2.19
CA LEU A 41 -15.30 33.16 3.06
C LEU A 41 -15.43 31.69 3.50
N ILE A 42 -16.65 31.19 3.72
CA ILE A 42 -16.90 29.78 4.07
C ILE A 42 -16.68 28.85 2.85
N PHE A 43 -16.80 29.35 1.62
CA PHE A 43 -16.45 28.60 0.40
C PHE A 43 -14.94 28.60 0.05
N GLN A 44 -14.08 29.10 0.95
CA GLN A 44 -12.63 28.80 0.94
C GLN A 44 -12.26 27.64 1.88
N ALA A 45 -13.17 26.67 2.06
CA ALA A 45 -12.79 25.29 2.37
C ALA A 45 -12.01 24.71 1.18
N GLY A 46 -10.74 25.13 1.05
CA GLY A 46 -9.81 24.50 0.12
C GLY A 46 -9.74 23.02 0.44
N THR A 47 -9.67 22.19 -0.60
CA THR A 47 -9.34 20.77 -0.46
C THR A 47 -7.92 20.66 0.06
N THR A 48 -7.74 20.72 1.38
CA THR A 48 -6.50 20.31 2.03
C THR A 48 -6.32 18.84 1.67
N PHE A 49 -5.32 18.55 0.83
CA PHE A 49 -4.71 17.22 0.79
C PHE A 49 -4.18 16.98 2.20
N THR A 50 -4.96 16.28 3.02
CA THR A 50 -4.47 15.91 4.35
C THR A 50 -3.60 14.70 4.16
N ASP A 51 -2.29 14.91 4.07
CA ASP A 51 -1.37 13.79 4.19
C ASP A 51 -1.60 13.12 5.56
N ALA A 52 -1.55 11.79 5.58
CA ALA A 52 -1.96 11.01 6.73
C ALA A 52 -0.99 9.94 7.24
N CYS A 53 0.27 10.01 6.82
CA CYS A 53 1.34 9.12 7.24
C CYS A 53 1.32 8.67 8.72
N THR A 54 1.58 7.37 8.95
CA THR A 54 1.82 6.79 10.29
C THR A 54 3.12 5.98 10.28
N ASN A 55 3.94 6.08 11.33
CA ASN A 55 5.16 5.28 11.50
C ASN A 55 5.15 4.54 12.84
N LEU A 56 5.36 3.22 12.85
CA LEU A 56 5.54 2.40 14.07
C LEU A 56 6.93 1.75 14.08
N ILE A 57 7.63 1.80 15.22
CA ILE A 57 9.06 1.51 15.33
C ILE A 57 9.33 0.50 16.45
N VAL A 58 10.21 -0.48 16.21
CA VAL A 58 10.72 -1.45 17.20
C VAL A 58 12.24 -1.52 17.10
N THR A 59 12.95 -1.35 18.22
CA THR A 59 14.41 -1.54 18.25
C THR A 59 14.79 -3.02 18.34
N PRO A 60 16.05 -3.40 18.02
CA PRO A 60 16.55 -4.78 18.14
C PRO A 60 16.23 -5.49 19.48
N GLY A 61 16.41 -4.82 20.60
CA GLY A 61 16.07 -5.35 21.93
C GLY A 61 14.58 -5.59 22.13
N ALA A 62 13.71 -4.85 21.44
CA ALA A 62 12.26 -5.01 21.47
C ALA A 62 11.71 -5.99 20.43
N SER A 63 12.50 -6.43 19.44
CA SER A 63 12.04 -7.41 18.44
C SER A 63 12.27 -8.87 18.87
N THR A 64 11.57 -9.82 18.26
CA THR A 64 11.63 -11.25 18.61
C THR A 64 12.96 -11.92 18.27
N ASP A 65 13.62 -11.44 17.22
CA ASP A 65 14.82 -12.03 16.60
C ASP A 65 16.07 -11.13 16.69
N GLY A 66 15.93 -9.87 17.13
CA GLY A 66 17.01 -8.89 17.16
C GLY A 66 17.10 -8.03 15.88
N ALA A 67 16.13 -8.11 14.97
CA ALA A 67 16.01 -7.19 13.85
C ALA A 67 15.60 -5.79 14.32
N THR A 68 16.05 -4.75 13.62
CA THR A 68 15.34 -3.47 13.65
C THR A 68 14.07 -3.61 12.82
N LEU A 69 12.91 -3.21 13.36
CA LEU A 69 11.63 -3.22 12.63
C LEU A 69 11.04 -1.81 12.57
N TYR A 70 10.52 -1.43 11.41
CA TYR A 70 9.98 -0.11 11.16
C TYR A 70 8.88 -0.18 10.11
N SER A 71 7.71 0.41 10.37
CA SER A 71 6.60 0.47 9.41
C SER A 71 6.23 1.90 9.06
N TYR A 72 5.70 2.09 7.86
CA TYR A 72 5.24 3.37 7.32
C TYR A 72 4.06 3.10 6.38
N ALA A 73 2.92 3.75 6.58
CA ALA A 73 1.89 3.92 5.55
C ALA A 73 1.91 5.37 5.07
N ALA A 74 1.92 5.58 3.75
CA ALA A 74 1.82 6.88 3.11
C ALA A 74 0.38 7.09 2.62
N ASP A 75 -0.33 8.02 3.24
CA ASP A 75 -1.77 8.17 3.08
C ASP A 75 -2.11 9.42 2.27
N SER A 76 -2.29 9.24 0.96
CA SER A 76 -2.72 10.29 0.04
C SER A 76 -3.71 9.73 -0.97
N ALA A 77 -4.97 10.16 -0.87
CA ALA A 77 -6.06 9.76 -1.76
C ALA A 77 -5.89 10.21 -3.23
N GLY A 78 -4.83 10.96 -3.55
CA GLY A 78 -4.46 11.35 -4.91
C GLY A 78 -3.18 10.69 -5.45
N LEU A 79 -2.51 9.84 -4.66
CA LEU A 79 -1.22 9.24 -5.03
C LEU A 79 -1.40 7.77 -5.46
N TYR A 80 -0.69 7.38 -6.51
CA TYR A 80 -0.72 6.00 -7.04
C TYR A 80 0.28 5.12 -6.29
N GLY A 81 -0.21 4.06 -5.64
CA GLY A 81 0.62 3.06 -4.97
C GLY A 81 1.58 2.37 -5.92
N SER A 82 2.88 2.55 -5.72
CA SER A 82 3.92 1.92 -6.55
C SER A 82 5.23 1.74 -5.80
N LEU A 83 5.98 0.69 -6.15
CA LEU A 83 7.29 0.41 -5.57
C LEU A 83 8.37 1.11 -6.40
N GLY A 84 8.93 2.20 -5.88
CA GLY A 84 10.02 2.93 -6.54
C GLY A 84 11.34 2.14 -6.54
N ARG A 85 12.21 2.40 -7.53
CA ARG A 85 13.62 1.95 -7.51
C ARG A 85 14.55 3.00 -8.10
N TYR A 86 15.67 3.26 -7.42
CA TYR A 86 16.85 3.86 -8.04
C TYR A 86 17.93 2.79 -8.19
N LYS A 87 18.45 2.64 -9.41
CA LYS A 87 19.55 1.71 -9.66
C LYS A 87 20.87 2.30 -9.19
N LYS A 88 21.74 1.44 -8.67
CA LYS A 88 23.14 1.77 -8.37
C LYS A 88 23.82 2.38 -9.61
N ARG A 89 24.60 3.44 -9.42
CA ARG A 89 25.44 4.06 -10.47
C ARG A 89 26.86 4.19 -9.96
N GLU A 90 27.83 3.99 -10.84
CA GLU A 90 29.26 4.09 -10.56
C GLU A 90 29.94 4.94 -11.63
N ASN A 91 31.12 5.50 -11.30
CA ASN A 91 31.92 6.32 -12.22
C ASN A 91 31.17 7.54 -12.78
N ILE A 92 30.27 8.13 -11.97
CA ILE A 92 29.51 9.32 -12.35
C ILE A 92 30.50 10.48 -12.60
N PRO A 93 30.47 11.15 -13.77
CA PRO A 93 31.42 12.20 -14.09
C PRO A 93 31.36 13.40 -13.14
N ALA A 94 32.52 13.96 -12.81
CA ALA A 94 32.60 15.18 -11.99
C ALA A 94 31.84 16.34 -12.66
N GLY A 95 31.04 17.06 -11.87
CA GLY A 95 30.16 18.13 -12.36
C GLY A 95 28.76 17.67 -12.81
N THR A 96 28.47 16.36 -12.80
CA THR A 96 27.10 15.86 -12.99
C THR A 96 26.17 16.39 -11.88
N VAL A 97 24.95 16.76 -12.25
CA VAL A 97 23.92 17.29 -11.36
C VAL A 97 22.65 16.44 -11.40
N LYS A 98 22.00 16.29 -10.25
CA LYS A 98 20.64 15.77 -10.11
C LYS A 98 19.68 16.96 -10.08
N LYS A 99 18.72 16.96 -11.00
CA LYS A 99 17.55 17.86 -10.96
C LYS A 99 16.64 17.41 -9.83
N ILE A 100 16.13 18.37 -9.06
CA ILE A 100 15.15 18.15 -8.00
C ILE A 100 13.83 18.76 -8.46
N TYR A 101 12.81 17.91 -8.50
CA TYR A 101 11.42 18.29 -8.70
C TYR A 101 10.70 17.92 -7.42
N ASP A 102 9.92 18.87 -6.90
CA ASP A 102 9.05 18.71 -5.75
C ASP A 102 8.22 17.42 -5.84
N TRP A 103 8.23 16.63 -4.79
CA TRP A 103 7.67 15.28 -4.77
C TRP A 103 6.18 15.26 -5.15
N ASP A 104 5.39 16.16 -4.56
CA ASP A 104 3.93 16.20 -4.75
C ASP A 104 3.52 16.99 -5.99
N SER A 105 4.01 18.22 -6.13
CA SER A 105 3.58 19.13 -7.21
C SER A 105 4.29 18.88 -8.54
N GLY A 106 5.41 18.16 -8.55
CA GLY A 106 6.26 17.97 -9.74
C GLY A 106 6.97 19.24 -10.23
N MET A 107 6.93 20.33 -9.46
CA MET A 107 7.59 21.59 -9.84
C MET A 107 9.12 21.48 -9.71
N TYR A 108 9.86 21.96 -10.70
CA TYR A 108 11.33 22.03 -10.62
C TYR A 108 11.76 23.03 -9.52
N LEU A 109 12.50 22.53 -8.53
CA LEU A 109 13.01 23.31 -7.41
C LEU A 109 14.47 23.74 -7.61
N GLY A 110 15.26 22.96 -8.35
CA GLY A 110 16.65 23.27 -8.64
C GLY A 110 17.51 22.03 -8.86
N GLU A 111 18.81 22.14 -8.56
CA GLU A 111 19.79 21.08 -8.79
C GLU A 111 20.75 20.89 -7.62
N ILE A 112 21.23 19.66 -7.44
CA ILE A 112 22.30 19.29 -6.51
C ILE A 112 23.41 18.55 -7.24
N PRO A 113 24.69 18.65 -6.82
CA PRO A 113 25.75 17.84 -7.39
C PRO A 113 25.52 16.35 -7.09
N GLU A 114 25.87 15.49 -8.03
CA GLU A 114 25.95 14.04 -7.82
C GLU A 114 27.30 13.64 -7.18
N PRO A 115 27.33 12.56 -6.38
CA PRO A 115 28.56 11.91 -5.97
C PRO A 115 29.18 11.14 -7.15
N THR A 116 30.35 10.55 -6.96
CA THR A 116 30.98 9.66 -7.96
C THR A 116 30.28 8.29 -8.09
N ALA A 117 29.48 7.89 -7.12
CA ALA A 117 28.65 6.68 -7.14
C ALA A 117 27.41 6.84 -6.24
N THR A 118 26.30 6.20 -6.61
CA THR A 118 25.07 6.10 -5.81
C THR A 118 24.68 4.65 -5.58
N TYR A 119 24.03 4.35 -4.46
CA TYR A 119 23.60 2.99 -4.07
C TYR A 119 22.31 2.55 -4.77
N ASP A 120 22.08 1.23 -4.84
CA ASP A 120 20.75 0.67 -5.16
C ASP A 120 19.77 1.04 -4.03
N VAL A 121 18.55 1.43 -4.40
CA VAL A 121 17.45 1.75 -3.47
C VAL A 121 16.16 1.15 -4.02
N VAL A 122 15.47 0.32 -3.23
CA VAL A 122 14.19 -0.32 -3.58
C VAL A 122 13.17 0.03 -2.51
N GLY A 123 12.09 0.71 -2.90
CA GLY A 123 11.24 1.43 -1.97
C GLY A 123 12.06 2.35 -1.07
N ASN A 124 11.73 2.39 0.20
CA ASN A 124 12.39 3.28 1.17
C ASN A 124 13.62 2.65 1.85
N MET A 125 14.17 1.55 1.31
CA MET A 125 15.35 0.82 1.80
C MET A 125 16.47 0.79 0.74
N ASN A 126 17.73 0.89 1.16
CA ASN A 126 18.88 0.79 0.26
C ASN A 126 19.71 -0.50 0.40
N GLU A 127 20.71 -0.66 -0.46
CA GLU A 127 21.63 -1.80 -0.54
C GLU A 127 22.42 -2.12 0.75
N TYR A 128 22.33 -1.27 1.77
CA TYR A 128 22.93 -1.41 3.10
C TYR A 128 21.91 -1.63 4.22
N GLN A 129 20.65 -1.92 3.87
CA GLN A 129 19.52 -2.05 4.79
C GLN A 129 19.13 -0.74 5.51
N LEU A 130 19.77 0.40 5.22
CA LEU A 130 19.33 1.70 5.71
C LEU A 130 17.95 2.00 5.13
N THR A 131 16.99 2.26 6.01
CA THR A 131 15.59 2.55 5.69
C THR A 131 15.21 3.91 6.24
N ILE A 132 14.53 4.73 5.43
CA ILE A 132 14.11 6.08 5.80
C ILE A 132 12.68 6.33 5.32
N GLY A 133 11.80 6.83 6.20
CA GLY A 133 10.51 7.42 5.80
C GLY A 133 10.07 8.50 6.78
N GLU A 134 8.86 9.02 6.64
CA GLU A 134 8.39 10.16 7.45
C GLU A 134 6.93 10.10 7.89
N THR A 135 6.56 11.10 8.70
CA THR A 135 5.21 11.64 8.79
C THR A 135 5.22 13.17 8.85
N THR A 136 4.56 13.87 7.92
CA THR A 136 4.40 15.34 7.94
C THR A 136 3.64 15.82 9.17
N PHE A 137 4.30 16.55 10.08
CA PHE A 137 3.64 17.25 11.20
C PHE A 137 3.17 18.67 10.83
N GLY A 138 3.69 19.25 9.75
CA GLY A 138 3.34 20.60 9.31
C GLY A 138 4.07 21.65 10.16
N GLY A 139 3.59 21.90 11.38
CA GLY A 139 4.17 22.84 12.32
C GLY A 139 3.71 24.29 12.13
N VAL A 140 4.46 25.23 12.72
CA VAL A 140 4.01 26.62 12.85
C VAL A 140 3.89 27.36 11.49
N PRO A 141 2.74 28.01 11.18
CA PRO A 141 2.49 28.63 9.88
C PRO A 141 3.50 29.69 9.41
N ILE A 142 4.25 30.31 10.32
CA ILE A 142 5.29 31.30 9.98
C ILE A 142 6.54 30.67 9.34
N LEU A 143 6.68 29.35 9.40
CA LEU A 143 7.79 28.58 8.84
C LEU A 143 7.37 27.73 7.62
N THR A 144 6.12 27.28 7.55
CA THR A 144 5.61 26.38 6.49
C THR A 144 5.21 27.08 5.19
N GLN A 145 5.09 28.41 5.15
CA GLN A 145 4.74 29.20 3.95
C GLN A 145 5.81 29.22 2.85
N GLY A 146 6.71 28.24 2.83
CA GLY A 146 7.81 28.09 1.88
C GLY A 146 9.05 28.93 2.24
N GLN A 147 10.20 28.42 1.80
CA GLN A 147 11.49 29.09 1.92
C GLN A 147 11.98 29.51 0.52
N PRO A 148 12.13 30.81 0.24
CA PRO A 148 12.56 31.29 -1.08
C PRO A 148 13.92 30.69 -1.51
N GLY A 149 13.94 30.01 -2.65
CA GLY A 149 15.16 29.38 -3.19
C GLY A 149 15.63 28.14 -2.43
N ALA A 150 14.75 27.51 -1.65
CA ALA A 150 14.94 26.13 -1.19
C ALA A 150 14.82 25.14 -2.35
N VAL A 151 15.57 24.05 -2.27
CA VAL A 151 15.66 23.03 -3.33
C VAL A 151 15.31 21.63 -2.84
N MET A 152 15.55 21.29 -1.57
CA MET A 152 15.29 19.94 -1.04
C MET A 152 13.90 19.86 -0.42
N ASP A 153 12.96 19.22 -1.10
CA ASP A 153 11.74 18.69 -0.48
C ASP A 153 12.03 17.40 0.30
N TYR A 154 11.08 16.97 1.14
CA TYR A 154 11.19 15.80 2.00
C TYR A 154 11.41 14.48 1.22
N GLY A 155 10.62 14.24 0.16
CA GLY A 155 10.72 13.03 -0.66
C GLY A 155 12.09 12.90 -1.33
N ASN A 156 12.57 13.97 -1.95
CA ASN A 156 13.91 14.00 -2.51
C ASN A 156 15.00 13.94 -1.44
N LEU A 157 14.80 14.49 -0.24
CA LEU A 157 15.75 14.39 0.87
C LEU A 157 15.94 12.92 1.31
N ILE A 158 14.84 12.17 1.44
CA ILE A 158 14.84 10.72 1.73
C ILE A 158 15.60 9.96 0.64
N TRP A 159 15.12 9.99 -0.60
CA TRP A 159 15.66 9.16 -1.68
C TRP A 159 17.08 9.55 -2.11
N THR A 160 17.47 10.82 -1.95
CA THR A 160 18.85 11.28 -2.17
C THR A 160 19.77 10.82 -1.04
N THR A 161 19.29 10.74 0.20
CA THR A 161 20.07 10.23 1.33
C THR A 161 20.26 8.72 1.21
N LEU A 162 19.21 7.96 0.89
CA LEU A 162 19.30 6.52 0.64
C LEU A 162 20.31 6.17 -0.48
N GLN A 163 20.43 7.02 -1.50
CA GLN A 163 21.43 6.88 -2.57
C GLN A 163 22.88 7.20 -2.15
N ARG A 164 23.11 7.76 -0.95
CA ARG A 164 24.38 8.38 -0.54
C ARG A 164 24.89 7.99 0.86
N ALA A 165 24.04 7.42 1.71
CA ALA A 165 24.33 6.99 3.08
C ALA A 165 24.21 5.46 3.22
N LYS A 166 25.00 4.84 4.10
CA LYS A 166 24.95 3.40 4.41
C LYS A 166 24.39 3.08 5.79
N THR A 167 24.38 4.07 6.68
CA THR A 167 24.03 3.94 8.10
C THR A 167 23.20 5.14 8.54
N VAL A 168 22.49 5.02 9.67
CA VAL A 168 21.77 6.15 10.27
C VAL A 168 22.73 7.29 10.62
N GLN A 169 23.96 6.96 11.02
CA GLN A 169 24.99 7.96 11.34
C GLN A 169 25.42 8.80 10.14
N GLU A 170 25.51 8.21 8.95
CA GLU A 170 25.76 8.93 7.70
C GLU A 170 24.52 9.73 7.25
N ALA A 171 23.31 9.19 7.42
CA ALA A 171 22.07 9.89 7.11
C ALA A 171 21.89 11.16 7.96
N LEU A 172 22.19 11.08 9.27
CA LEU A 172 22.21 12.21 10.22
C LEU A 172 23.27 13.28 9.90
N GLN A 173 24.21 13.02 8.99
CA GLN A 173 25.14 14.04 8.47
C GLN A 173 24.65 14.59 7.12
N ILE A 174 24.23 13.70 6.22
CA ILE A 174 23.84 14.04 4.84
C ILE A 174 22.55 14.85 4.79
N MET A 175 21.51 14.49 5.57
CA MET A 175 20.23 15.21 5.54
C MET A 175 20.39 16.67 6.00
N PRO A 176 20.97 16.97 7.18
CA PRO A 176 21.28 18.34 7.59
C PRO A 176 22.16 19.11 6.59
N ALA A 177 23.24 18.51 6.09
CA ALA A 177 24.16 19.21 5.19
C ALA A 177 23.53 19.54 3.82
N LEU A 178 22.62 18.70 3.33
CA LEU A 178 21.82 18.99 2.14
C LEU A 178 20.91 20.19 2.39
N VAL A 179 20.08 20.18 3.44
CA VAL A 179 19.13 21.26 3.71
C VAL A 179 19.81 22.58 4.08
N GLU A 180 20.92 22.56 4.83
CA GLU A 180 21.70 23.77 5.13
C GLU A 180 22.17 24.48 3.85
N LYS A 181 22.77 23.72 2.93
CA LYS A 181 23.33 24.27 1.68
C LYS A 181 22.25 24.63 0.64
N LYS A 182 21.22 23.79 0.53
CA LYS A 182 20.25 23.82 -0.56
C LYS A 182 18.88 24.38 -0.16
N GLY A 183 18.63 24.57 1.13
CA GLY A 183 17.34 25.00 1.68
C GLY A 183 16.34 23.85 1.70
N TYR A 184 15.35 23.97 2.57
CA TYR A 184 14.30 22.97 2.77
C TYR A 184 12.96 23.50 2.27
N ALA A 185 12.33 22.73 1.38
CA ALA A 185 11.21 23.16 0.55
C ALA A 185 9.86 22.54 0.98
N SER A 186 9.81 21.92 2.15
CA SER A 186 8.62 21.24 2.70
C SER A 186 8.17 21.85 4.02
N GLU A 187 7.03 21.39 4.51
CA GLU A 187 6.57 21.67 5.86
C GLU A 187 7.41 20.90 6.90
N GLY A 188 6.97 20.88 8.16
CA GLY A 188 7.65 20.14 9.23
C GLY A 188 7.45 18.62 9.12
N GLU A 189 8.55 17.87 9.22
CA GLU A 189 8.60 16.42 9.02
C GLU A 189 9.23 15.69 10.21
N SER A 190 8.60 14.60 10.65
CA SER A 190 9.22 13.61 11.53
C SER A 190 9.73 12.45 10.68
N PHE A 191 11.04 12.25 10.56
CA PHE A 191 11.66 11.15 9.84
C PHE A 191 12.06 10.01 10.78
N THR A 192 11.72 8.77 10.43
CA THR A 192 12.40 7.59 10.99
C THR A 192 13.65 7.29 10.16
N LEU A 193 14.80 7.21 10.82
CA LEU A 193 16.06 6.73 10.26
C LEU A 193 16.42 5.41 10.95
N ALA A 194 16.42 4.30 10.21
CA ALA A 194 16.67 2.96 10.75
C ALA A 194 17.73 2.19 9.97
N ASP A 195 18.62 1.50 10.66
CA ASP A 195 19.53 0.50 10.08
C ASP A 195 19.53 -0.78 10.95
N PRO A 196 20.29 -1.84 10.60
CA PRO A 196 20.26 -3.11 11.35
C PRO A 196 20.68 -3.04 12.83
N THR A 197 21.18 -1.89 13.30
CA THR A 197 21.74 -1.72 14.65
C THR A 197 21.05 -0.64 15.49
N GLU A 198 20.41 0.37 14.87
CA GLU A 198 19.78 1.46 15.60
C GLU A 198 18.63 2.13 14.84
N VAL A 199 17.79 2.86 15.60
CA VAL A 199 16.74 3.76 15.06
C VAL A 199 16.83 5.13 15.71
N TRP A 200 16.67 6.16 14.90
CA TRP A 200 16.57 7.56 15.33
C TRP A 200 15.29 8.18 14.75
N ILE A 201 14.66 9.06 15.53
CA ILE A 201 13.62 9.96 15.05
C ILE A 201 14.27 11.33 14.86
N LEU A 202 14.19 11.87 13.64
CA LEU A 202 14.68 13.20 13.26
C LEU A 202 13.49 14.09 12.92
N GLU A 203 13.23 15.12 13.73
CA GLU A 203 12.20 16.12 13.44
C GLU A 203 12.86 17.37 12.84
N MET A 204 12.33 17.87 11.73
CA MET A 204 12.92 18.96 10.94
C MET A 204 11.86 19.93 10.44
N ILE A 205 12.15 21.23 10.43
CA ILE A 205 11.29 22.26 9.80
C ILE A 205 12.12 23.37 9.17
N GLY A 206 11.65 23.91 8.06
CA GLY A 206 12.33 24.99 7.33
C GLY A 206 12.40 26.29 8.14
N LYS A 207 13.39 27.14 7.86
CA LYS A 207 13.52 28.47 8.47
C LYS A 207 12.58 29.53 7.83
N GLY A 208 11.60 29.09 7.05
CA GLY A 208 10.61 29.92 6.34
C GLY A 208 11.23 31.05 5.54
N LYS A 209 10.61 32.24 5.61
CA LYS A 209 11.10 33.48 4.97
C LYS A 209 12.32 34.12 5.65
N TYR A 210 12.75 33.64 6.82
CA TYR A 210 13.72 34.35 7.65
C TYR A 210 15.16 34.09 7.22
N GLU A 211 15.48 32.82 6.97
CA GLU A 211 16.82 32.34 6.61
C GLU A 211 16.71 31.13 5.68
N LYS A 212 17.82 30.74 5.05
CA LYS A 212 17.91 29.50 4.28
C LYS A 212 18.27 28.33 5.20
N GLY A 213 17.77 27.14 4.88
CA GLY A 213 18.02 25.90 5.63
C GLY A 213 16.89 25.53 6.59
N ALA A 214 17.15 24.56 7.45
CA ALA A 214 16.19 24.04 8.42
C ALA A 214 16.76 24.07 9.84
N VAL A 215 15.87 24.12 10.83
CA VAL A 215 16.18 23.69 12.19
C VAL A 215 15.73 22.24 12.34
N TRP A 216 16.38 21.47 13.21
CA TRP A 216 16.08 20.05 13.41
C TRP A 216 16.58 19.56 14.76
N VAL A 217 16.01 18.45 15.22
CA VAL A 217 16.46 17.66 16.37
C VAL A 217 16.32 16.17 16.06
N ALA A 218 17.30 15.37 16.47
CA ALA A 218 17.30 13.93 16.30
C ALA A 218 17.55 13.23 17.63
N VAL A 219 16.75 12.23 17.95
CA VAL A 219 16.85 11.43 19.19
C VAL A 219 16.83 9.95 18.86
N LYS A 220 17.79 9.21 19.43
CA LYS A 220 17.88 7.75 19.33
C LYS A 220 16.76 7.09 20.12
N VAL A 221 16.10 6.09 19.53
CA VAL A 221 15.15 5.26 20.26
C VAL A 221 15.94 4.31 21.18
N PRO A 222 15.70 4.29 22.51
CA PRO A 222 16.41 3.40 23.43
C PRO A 222 16.18 1.93 23.08
N ASP A 223 17.20 1.10 23.27
CA ASP A 223 17.04 -0.31 22.97
C ASP A 223 16.09 -1.02 23.95
N GLY A 224 15.29 -1.98 23.47
CA GLY A 224 14.20 -2.58 24.23
C GLY A 224 12.90 -1.76 24.22
N HIS A 225 12.83 -0.65 23.49
CA HIS A 225 11.63 0.18 23.36
C HIS A 225 10.96 0.03 21.98
N VAL A 226 9.68 0.41 21.95
CA VAL A 226 8.99 0.82 20.73
C VAL A 226 8.85 2.34 20.69
N ALA A 227 8.77 2.89 19.50
CA ALA A 227 8.40 4.28 19.27
C ALA A 227 7.37 4.37 18.13
N GLY A 228 6.97 5.59 17.81
CA GLY A 228 6.12 5.86 16.65
C GLY A 228 5.87 7.35 16.51
N HIS A 229 5.55 7.77 15.30
CA HIS A 229 5.12 9.12 15.00
C HIS A 229 4.01 9.12 13.94
N ALA A 230 3.37 10.27 13.86
CA ALA A 230 2.20 10.58 13.05
C ALA A 230 2.27 12.10 12.78
N ASN A 231 1.24 12.67 12.19
CA ASN A 231 1.21 14.08 11.79
C ASN A 231 1.09 15.07 12.99
N GLN A 232 2.10 15.07 13.87
CA GLN A 232 2.30 15.92 15.04
C GLN A 232 3.72 15.62 15.61
N ALA A 233 4.56 16.63 15.77
CA ALA A 233 5.89 16.50 16.36
C ALA A 233 5.81 15.99 17.82
N ARG A 234 6.76 15.15 18.21
CA ARG A 234 6.76 14.43 19.49
C ARG A 234 8.03 14.63 20.33
N ILE A 235 9.12 15.13 19.75
CA ILE A 235 10.33 15.45 20.52
C ILE A 235 10.06 16.73 21.33
N THR A 236 10.21 16.64 22.65
CA THR A 236 9.93 17.75 23.57
C THR A 236 11.23 18.40 24.06
N THR A 237 11.67 18.08 25.27
CA THR A 237 12.99 18.47 25.80
C THR A 237 14.05 17.43 25.42
N PHE A 238 15.28 17.86 25.15
CA PHE A 238 16.38 17.00 24.72
C PHE A 238 17.72 17.53 25.28
N ASP A 239 18.74 16.67 25.40
CA ASP A 239 20.08 17.07 25.87
C ASP A 239 21.13 16.84 24.79
N VAL A 240 21.54 17.93 24.12
CA VAL A 240 22.60 17.91 23.09
C VAL A 240 23.99 17.53 23.62
N LYS A 241 24.18 17.44 24.94
CA LYS A 241 25.42 16.93 25.55
C LYS A 241 25.50 15.41 25.48
N ASP A 242 24.37 14.71 25.42
CA ASP A 242 24.31 13.28 25.12
C ASP A 242 24.45 13.07 23.60
N THR A 243 25.66 13.28 23.09
CA THR A 243 25.97 13.17 21.65
C THR A 243 25.84 11.74 21.11
N ALA A 244 25.66 10.74 21.99
CA ALA A 244 25.40 9.35 21.64
C ALA A 244 23.92 9.09 21.32
N ASN A 245 22.99 9.82 21.96
CA ASN A 245 21.54 9.62 21.78
C ASN A 245 20.79 10.87 21.29
N CYS A 246 21.44 12.02 21.18
CA CYS A 246 20.82 13.29 20.76
C CYS A 246 21.73 14.11 19.84
N ARG A 247 21.14 14.73 18.82
CA ARG A 247 21.76 15.75 17.95
C ARG A 247 20.72 16.82 17.63
N ALA A 248 21.15 18.04 17.35
CA ALA A 248 20.27 19.11 16.89
C ALA A 248 21.01 20.11 16.00
N ALA A 249 20.24 20.94 15.29
CA ALA A 249 20.78 22.12 14.63
C ALA A 249 21.50 23.03 15.66
N PRO A 250 22.71 23.56 15.36
CA PRO A 250 23.45 24.42 16.29
C PRO A 250 22.68 25.67 16.76
N ASP A 251 21.69 26.11 15.99
CA ASP A 251 20.84 27.25 16.28
C ASP A 251 19.38 26.89 16.64
N VAL A 252 19.11 25.64 17.04
CA VAL A 252 17.75 25.13 17.31
C VAL A 252 16.94 25.98 18.31
N GLU A 253 17.57 26.50 19.36
CA GLU A 253 16.94 27.36 20.38
C GLU A 253 17.06 28.86 20.05
N SER A 254 18.21 29.29 19.52
CA SER A 254 18.47 30.69 19.20
C SER A 254 17.66 31.18 18.00
N PHE A 255 17.38 30.31 17.02
CA PHE A 255 16.44 30.58 15.94
C PHE A 255 15.01 30.75 16.46
N ALA A 256 14.51 29.82 17.29
CA ALA A 256 13.18 29.94 17.92
C ALA A 256 13.03 31.25 18.70
N THR A 257 14.07 31.64 19.45
CA THR A 257 14.14 32.92 20.16
C THR A 257 14.07 34.10 19.19
N LYS A 258 14.88 34.07 18.12
CA LYS A 258 14.95 35.13 17.10
C LYS A 258 13.62 35.37 16.38
N VAL A 259 12.84 34.31 16.11
CA VAL A 259 11.53 34.41 15.44
C VAL A 259 10.33 34.51 16.41
N GLY A 260 10.58 34.59 17.72
CA GLY A 260 9.54 34.79 18.74
C GLY A 260 8.70 33.54 19.07
N LEU A 261 9.21 32.34 18.75
CA LEU A 261 8.58 31.05 19.08
C LEU A 261 8.95 30.54 20.48
N TYR A 262 10.00 31.10 21.09
CA TYR A 262 10.45 30.78 22.44
C TYR A 262 10.98 32.03 23.13
N ASP A 263 10.83 32.09 24.45
CA ASP A 263 11.22 33.22 25.29
C ASP A 263 12.01 32.72 26.50
N PRO A 264 13.36 32.72 26.45
CA PRO A 264 14.18 32.22 27.55
C PRO A 264 14.06 33.08 28.83
N SER A 265 13.50 34.29 28.76
CA SER A 265 13.31 35.12 29.95
C SER A 265 12.25 34.58 30.92
N LYS A 266 11.38 33.67 30.45
CA LYS A 266 10.39 32.96 31.27
C LYS A 266 10.99 31.87 32.15
N GLY A 267 12.23 31.45 31.89
CA GLY A 267 12.92 30.39 32.65
C GLY A 267 12.37 28.97 32.42
N GLU A 268 11.48 28.78 31.45
CA GLU A 268 11.04 27.46 30.99
C GLU A 268 12.11 26.82 30.10
N PRO A 269 12.38 25.51 30.19
CA PRO A 269 13.36 24.85 29.33
C PRO A 269 12.87 24.80 27.87
N PHE A 270 13.79 24.93 26.92
CA PHE A 270 13.48 24.81 25.50
C PHE A 270 12.83 23.46 25.17
N ASN A 271 11.74 23.50 24.41
CA ASN A 271 10.94 22.34 24.03
C ASN A 271 10.63 22.42 22.52
N TRP A 272 11.14 21.46 21.75
CA TRP A 272 11.07 21.45 20.29
C TRP A 272 9.64 21.47 19.78
N ALA A 273 8.82 20.48 20.15
CA ALA A 273 7.42 20.41 19.72
C ALA A 273 6.65 21.68 20.16
N GLN A 274 6.86 22.17 21.38
CA GLN A 274 6.16 23.38 21.84
C GLN A 274 6.57 24.67 21.07
N ALA A 275 7.79 24.74 20.54
CA ALA A 275 8.26 25.88 19.75
C ALA A 275 7.86 25.78 18.27
N TYR A 276 7.93 24.58 17.67
CA TYR A 276 7.85 24.40 16.21
C TYR A 276 6.57 23.69 15.72
N ASP A 277 5.87 22.96 16.58
CA ASP A 277 4.57 22.35 16.28
C ASP A 277 3.70 22.19 17.55
N PRO A 278 3.19 23.32 18.09
CA PRO A 278 2.39 23.33 19.32
C PRO A 278 1.19 22.38 19.23
N ILE A 279 1.01 21.55 20.25
CA ILE A 279 -0.05 20.54 20.27
C ILE A 279 -1.44 21.16 20.06
N SER A 280 -2.15 20.62 19.08
CA SER A 280 -3.52 21.00 18.72
C SER A 280 -4.51 19.89 19.07
N PHE A 281 -5.82 20.18 19.04
CA PHE A 281 -6.85 19.14 19.18
C PHE A 281 -6.64 18.03 18.14
N THR A 282 -6.38 18.39 16.89
CA THR A 282 -6.12 17.46 15.80
C THR A 282 -4.80 16.72 15.97
N GLY A 283 -3.74 17.38 16.45
CA GLY A 283 -2.47 16.74 16.77
C GLY A 283 -2.60 15.67 17.86
N ALA A 284 -3.42 15.90 18.88
CA ALA A 284 -3.71 14.92 19.91
C ALA A 284 -4.68 13.81 19.42
N ARG A 285 -5.80 14.21 18.83
CA ARG A 285 -6.94 13.34 18.46
C ARG A 285 -6.71 12.51 17.21
N TRP A 286 -6.03 13.06 16.21
CA TRP A 286 -5.85 12.44 14.90
C TRP A 286 -4.41 11.95 14.66
N SER A 287 -3.42 12.38 15.46
CA SER A 287 -2.02 11.97 15.28
C SER A 287 -1.49 11.19 16.47
N ASP A 288 -1.30 11.81 17.63
CA ASP A 288 -0.79 11.12 18.83
C ASP A 288 -1.72 9.96 19.26
N ALA A 289 -3.03 10.05 19.03
CA ALA A 289 -3.99 8.95 19.22
C ALA A 289 -3.60 7.63 18.51
N ARG A 290 -3.07 7.70 17.28
CA ARG A 290 -2.62 6.51 16.53
C ARG A 290 -1.46 5.82 17.24
N VAL A 291 -0.47 6.61 17.67
CA VAL A 291 0.69 6.12 18.44
C VAL A 291 0.25 5.58 19.81
N TRP A 292 -0.71 6.24 20.47
CA TRP A 292 -1.31 5.78 21.73
C TRP A 292 -1.98 4.41 21.61
N SER A 293 -2.72 4.15 20.54
CA SER A 293 -3.37 2.85 20.30
C SER A 293 -2.34 1.72 20.18
N PHE A 294 -1.24 1.97 19.47
CA PHE A 294 -0.13 1.02 19.38
C PHE A 294 0.55 0.81 20.75
N PHE A 295 0.96 1.88 21.42
CA PHE A 295 1.64 1.81 22.72
C PHE A 295 0.81 1.09 23.78
N SER A 296 -0.50 1.39 23.87
CA SER A 296 -1.43 0.75 24.82
C SER A 296 -1.47 -0.77 24.67
N ARG A 297 -1.37 -1.28 23.43
CA ARG A 297 -1.36 -2.71 23.14
C ARG A 297 -0.04 -3.39 23.52
N VAL A 298 1.11 -2.73 23.37
CA VAL A 298 2.43 -3.38 23.44
C VAL A 298 3.30 -3.02 24.66
N THR A 299 3.02 -1.92 25.36
CA THR A 299 3.90 -1.44 26.45
C THR A 299 3.81 -2.28 27.73
N SER A 300 4.91 -2.27 28.50
CA SER A 300 4.97 -2.75 29.89
C SER A 300 4.64 -1.69 30.95
N ILE A 301 4.41 -0.43 30.57
CA ILE A 301 3.98 0.63 31.50
C ILE A 301 2.55 0.32 31.99
N PRO A 302 2.31 0.14 33.31
CA PRO A 302 0.97 -0.07 33.85
C PRO A 302 0.04 1.11 33.57
N ASP A 303 -1.24 0.81 33.32
CA ASP A 303 -2.32 1.78 33.08
C ASP A 303 -2.04 2.82 31.97
N PHE A 304 -1.12 2.55 31.04
CA PHE A 304 -0.70 3.50 30.00
C PHE A 304 -1.88 4.06 29.19
N GLU A 305 -2.78 3.19 28.74
CA GLU A 305 -3.97 3.56 27.95
C GLU A 305 -4.79 4.61 28.68
N LYS A 306 -5.26 4.27 29.88
CA LYS A 306 -6.08 5.10 30.77
C LYS A 306 -5.37 6.39 31.21
N LYS A 307 -4.04 6.36 31.37
CA LYS A 307 -3.25 7.54 31.75
C LYS A 307 -3.33 8.64 30.68
N TYR A 308 -3.28 8.27 29.40
CA TYR A 308 -3.26 9.22 28.28
C TYR A 308 -4.57 9.30 27.49
N GLU A 309 -5.59 8.50 27.84
CA GLU A 309 -6.93 8.51 27.22
C GLU A 309 -7.51 9.94 27.13
N LYS A 310 -7.48 10.71 28.22
CA LYS A 310 -7.96 12.11 28.23
C LYS A 310 -7.18 13.02 27.28
N TYR A 311 -5.87 12.80 27.15
CA TYR A 311 -5.01 13.57 26.25
C TYR A 311 -5.38 13.30 24.78
N VAL A 312 -5.56 12.04 24.38
CA VAL A 312 -6.02 11.68 23.02
C VAL A 312 -7.51 11.94 22.78
N LEU A 313 -8.28 12.20 23.85
CA LEU A 313 -9.61 12.82 23.80
C LEU A 313 -9.57 14.34 23.55
N GLY A 314 -8.39 14.93 23.38
CA GLY A 314 -8.23 16.37 23.19
C GLY A 314 -8.49 17.20 24.45
N ALA A 315 -8.69 16.56 25.61
CA ALA A 315 -8.89 17.24 26.88
C ALA A 315 -7.54 17.56 27.53
N ASN A 316 -7.43 18.75 28.13
CA ASN A 316 -6.25 19.23 28.85
C ASN A 316 -4.95 19.29 28.02
N ILE A 317 -5.04 19.46 26.69
CA ILE A 317 -3.89 19.52 25.78
C ILE A 317 -2.99 20.75 25.93
N THR A 318 -3.24 21.65 26.90
CA THR A 318 -2.55 22.95 27.02
C THR A 318 -1.22 22.90 27.79
N SER A 319 -0.67 21.71 28.09
CA SER A 319 0.60 21.55 28.80
C SER A 319 1.54 20.57 28.12
N ALA A 320 2.83 20.90 28.06
CA ALA A 320 3.87 19.95 27.67
C ALA A 320 3.91 18.72 28.60
N THR A 321 3.49 18.85 29.87
CA THR A 321 3.54 17.76 30.86
C THR A 321 2.48 16.67 30.65
N THR A 322 1.50 16.88 29.77
CA THR A 322 0.46 15.89 29.43
C THR A 322 0.76 15.10 28.15
N ARG A 323 1.84 15.45 27.43
CA ARG A 323 2.28 14.70 26.23
C ARG A 323 2.69 13.28 26.60
N MET A 324 2.48 12.34 25.68
CA MET A 324 3.01 10.98 25.80
C MET A 324 4.54 10.95 25.64
N PRO A 325 5.25 9.97 26.25
CA PRO A 325 6.68 9.78 26.00
C PRO A 325 6.94 9.44 24.53
N LEU A 326 8.14 9.80 24.03
CA LEU A 326 8.54 9.53 22.64
C LEU A 326 8.57 8.02 22.32
N SER A 327 9.07 7.22 23.27
CA SER A 327 9.16 5.76 23.20
C SER A 327 8.71 5.12 24.51
N VAL A 328 8.37 3.83 24.47
CA VAL A 328 7.97 3.05 25.65
C VAL A 328 8.58 1.64 25.63
N PRO A 329 8.96 1.07 26.79
CA PRO A 329 9.40 -0.32 26.87
C PRO A 329 8.23 -1.28 26.57
N VAL A 330 8.53 -2.43 25.99
CA VAL A 330 7.53 -3.47 25.65
C VAL A 330 7.30 -4.47 26.78
N LYS A 331 6.10 -5.07 26.84
CA LYS A 331 5.80 -6.22 27.72
C LYS A 331 6.10 -7.58 27.10
N LYS A 332 6.17 -7.63 25.77
CA LYS A 332 6.56 -8.79 24.96
C LYS A 332 7.31 -8.27 23.73
N LYS A 333 8.33 -9.01 23.30
CA LYS A 333 9.04 -8.72 22.04
C LYS A 333 8.07 -8.86 20.84
N LEU A 334 8.29 -8.07 19.80
CA LEU A 334 7.43 -7.99 18.61
C LEU A 334 8.12 -8.53 17.35
N ALA A 335 7.36 -9.14 16.44
CA ALA A 335 7.80 -9.57 15.12
C ALA A 335 7.30 -8.60 14.03
N ALA A 336 7.82 -8.70 12.80
CA ALA A 336 7.35 -7.91 11.66
C ALA A 336 5.82 -8.00 11.46
N LYS A 337 5.24 -9.19 11.70
CA LYS A 337 3.79 -9.43 11.65
C LYS A 337 2.99 -8.58 12.67
N ASP A 338 3.53 -8.29 13.84
CA ASP A 338 2.86 -7.44 14.83
C ASP A 338 2.75 -5.99 14.34
N LEU A 339 3.72 -5.53 13.53
CA LEU A 339 3.67 -4.23 12.88
C LEU A 339 2.64 -4.22 11.74
N MET A 340 2.58 -5.27 10.92
CA MET A 340 1.51 -5.42 9.90
C MET A 340 0.11 -5.37 10.52
N LEU A 341 -0.08 -5.97 11.71
CA LEU A 341 -1.33 -5.89 12.47
C LEU A 341 -1.54 -4.51 13.11
N GLY A 342 -0.49 -3.86 13.59
CA GLY A 342 -0.52 -2.49 14.09
C GLY A 342 -0.97 -1.48 13.01
N MET A 343 -0.45 -1.63 11.79
CA MET A 343 -0.82 -0.80 10.64
C MET A 343 -2.28 -0.96 10.22
N ARG A 344 -2.95 -2.04 10.62
CA ARG A 344 -4.37 -2.31 10.34
C ARG A 344 -5.33 -1.74 11.39
N ASN A 345 -4.84 -1.11 12.46
CA ASN A 345 -5.68 -0.70 13.58
C ASN A 345 -6.62 0.48 13.26
N SER A 346 -7.88 0.40 13.72
CA SER A 346 -8.81 1.53 13.78
C SER A 346 -9.47 1.65 15.15
N PHE A 347 -8.64 1.63 16.20
CA PHE A 347 -9.04 1.89 17.58
C PHE A 347 -10.06 0.91 18.19
N GLU A 348 -10.14 -0.31 17.67
CA GLU A 348 -10.94 -1.40 18.24
C GLU A 348 -10.72 -1.51 19.75
N ASP A 349 -11.78 -1.78 20.51
CA ASP A 349 -11.76 -2.00 21.96
C ASP A 349 -11.38 -0.79 22.84
N SER A 350 -11.23 0.41 22.26
CA SER A 350 -10.86 1.64 22.99
C SER A 350 -11.98 2.68 23.06
N ALA A 351 -11.75 3.77 23.79
CA ALA A 351 -12.61 4.97 23.81
C ALA A 351 -12.72 5.71 22.45
N LEU A 352 -11.90 5.32 21.46
CA LEU A 352 -11.85 5.90 20.10
C LEU A 352 -12.49 4.98 19.03
N LYS A 353 -13.14 3.88 19.44
CA LYS A 353 -13.72 2.91 18.51
C LYS A 353 -14.80 3.55 17.61
N MET A 354 -14.76 3.22 16.32
CA MET A 354 -15.77 3.65 15.33
C MET A 354 -16.75 2.51 14.95
N ASN A 355 -16.89 1.48 15.78
CA ASN A 355 -17.64 0.25 15.47
C ASN A 355 -18.93 0.06 16.29
N SER A 356 -19.50 1.13 16.84
CA SER A 356 -20.66 1.05 17.74
C SER A 356 -21.67 2.21 17.64
N ASP A 357 -21.81 2.84 16.47
CA ASP A 357 -22.79 3.92 16.23
C ASP A 357 -23.36 3.90 14.80
N VAL A 358 -24.38 4.73 14.55
CA VAL A 358 -25.12 4.80 13.28
C VAL A 358 -24.25 5.22 12.08
N GLY A 359 -23.12 5.89 12.31
CA GLY A 359 -22.18 6.35 11.28
C GLY A 359 -21.43 5.22 10.56
N MET A 360 -21.56 3.97 11.03
CA MET A 360 -21.07 2.80 10.29
C MET A 360 -21.97 2.42 9.09
N GLY A 361 -23.18 2.98 8.99
CA GLY A 361 -24.16 2.62 7.97
C GLY A 361 -24.76 1.21 8.12
N PRO A 362 -25.60 0.78 7.15
CA PRO A 362 -26.37 -0.47 7.23
C PRO A 362 -25.53 -1.76 7.20
N TRP A 363 -24.26 -1.67 6.76
CA TRP A 363 -23.32 -2.79 6.64
C TRP A 363 -22.13 -2.71 7.63
N ARG A 364 -22.26 -1.82 8.62
CA ARG A 364 -21.36 -1.59 9.75
C ARG A 364 -19.87 -1.42 9.39
N ALA A 365 -19.58 -0.51 8.46
CA ALA A 365 -18.22 -0.15 8.08
C ALA A 365 -17.39 0.36 9.28
N ASN A 366 -16.22 -0.24 9.50
CA ASN A 366 -15.28 0.10 10.58
C ASN A 366 -14.30 1.22 10.17
N TYR A 367 -14.83 2.23 9.49
CA TYR A 367 -14.19 3.50 9.16
C TYR A 367 -15.28 4.59 9.08
N ARG A 368 -14.90 5.84 8.86
CA ARG A 368 -15.85 6.92 8.62
C ARG A 368 -15.53 7.61 7.29
N ASP A 369 -16.54 7.77 6.46
CA ASP A 369 -16.44 8.58 5.26
C ASP A 369 -16.17 10.04 5.64
N ARG A 370 -15.36 10.71 4.83
CA ARG A 370 -14.96 12.10 5.08
C ARG A 370 -16.11 13.07 4.78
N PRO A 371 -16.17 14.24 5.44
CA PRO A 371 -15.11 14.87 6.25
C PRO A 371 -14.91 14.28 7.66
N LEU A 372 -13.68 14.38 8.17
CA LEU A 372 -13.35 13.98 9.56
C LEU A 372 -13.90 14.95 10.62
N SER A 373 -14.50 16.07 10.23
CA SER A 373 -15.15 17.01 11.17
C SER A 373 -16.36 17.67 10.53
N TRP A 374 -17.34 18.01 11.36
CA TRP A 374 -18.56 18.69 10.94
C TRP A 374 -19.10 19.57 12.08
N SER A 375 -20.03 20.47 11.75
CA SER A 375 -20.75 21.26 12.75
C SER A 375 -22.24 20.96 12.68
N TYR A 376 -22.91 20.89 13.82
CA TYR A 376 -24.35 20.69 13.92
C TYR A 376 -24.91 21.45 15.13
N SER A 377 -26.00 22.19 14.93
CA SER A 377 -26.68 22.97 15.99
C SER A 377 -25.78 23.95 16.78
N GLY A 378 -24.69 24.42 16.17
CA GLY A 378 -23.71 25.34 16.79
C GLY A 378 -22.49 24.65 17.41
N GLU A 379 -22.55 23.34 17.61
CA GLU A 379 -21.44 22.52 18.13
C GLU A 379 -20.60 21.93 17.00
N SER A 380 -19.35 21.57 17.32
CA SER A 380 -18.40 20.95 16.41
C SER A 380 -18.06 19.52 16.84
N TYR A 381 -17.92 18.63 15.86
CA TYR A 381 -17.75 17.19 16.04
C TYR A 381 -16.62 16.68 15.15
N ALA A 382 -16.05 15.52 15.51
CA ALA A 382 -15.01 14.85 14.75
C ALA A 382 -15.22 13.33 14.69
N ASN A 383 -14.76 12.73 13.60
CA ASN A 383 -14.52 11.30 13.46
C ASN A 383 -13.03 11.02 13.74
N GLU A 384 -12.70 9.77 14.03
CA GLU A 384 -11.32 9.37 14.31
C GLU A 384 -10.51 9.11 13.03
N ARG A 385 -9.19 9.29 13.14
CA ARG A 385 -8.23 8.99 12.07
C ARG A 385 -7.43 7.76 12.48
N SER A 386 -7.84 6.61 11.96
CA SER A 386 -7.21 5.32 12.18
C SER A 386 -5.85 5.19 11.50
N ILE A 387 -5.09 4.13 11.83
CA ILE A 387 -3.84 3.80 11.14
C ILE A 387 -4.17 3.11 9.81
N GLY A 388 -5.04 2.10 9.83
CA GLY A 388 -5.60 1.52 8.61
C GLY A 388 -6.71 2.42 8.07
N THR A 389 -6.60 2.86 6.81
CA THR A 389 -7.50 3.84 6.20
C THR A 389 -7.65 3.62 4.70
N GLN A 390 -8.75 4.11 4.10
CA GLN A 390 -9.07 3.95 2.66
C GLN A 390 -8.19 4.83 1.75
N GLN A 391 -7.21 5.53 2.33
CA GLN A 391 -6.44 6.58 1.69
C GLN A 391 -4.94 6.26 1.64
N THR A 392 -4.53 5.13 2.20
CA THR A 392 -3.18 4.61 2.06
C THR A 392 -2.90 4.38 0.59
N ALA A 393 -1.94 5.09 0.01
CA ALA A 393 -1.51 4.82 -1.36
C ALA A 393 -0.58 3.60 -1.38
N TRP A 394 0.34 3.54 -0.41
CA TRP A 394 1.24 2.42 -0.19
C TRP A 394 1.72 2.37 1.26
N HIS A 395 2.20 1.20 1.67
CA HIS A 395 2.71 0.98 3.03
C HIS A 395 3.80 -0.10 3.03
N PHE A 396 4.59 -0.12 4.10
CA PHE A 396 5.57 -1.18 4.33
C PHE A 396 5.80 -1.52 5.80
N VAL A 397 6.39 -2.69 6.01
CA VAL A 397 7.19 -3.03 7.20
C VAL A 397 8.60 -3.39 6.73
N ALA A 398 9.60 -2.63 7.16
CA ALA A 398 11.01 -2.89 6.93
C ALA A 398 11.58 -3.70 8.10
N GLU A 399 12.32 -4.75 7.77
CA GLU A 399 13.00 -5.67 8.67
C GLU A 399 14.48 -5.66 8.30
N MET A 400 15.34 -5.27 9.25
CA MET A 400 16.78 -5.04 9.02
C MET A 400 17.57 -5.89 10.00
N ARG A 401 18.36 -6.84 9.46
CA ARG A 401 18.90 -7.98 10.21
C ARG A 401 20.42 -8.00 10.16
N HIS A 402 21.04 -7.62 11.28
CA HIS A 402 22.49 -7.44 11.37
C HIS A 402 23.31 -8.74 11.28
N TRP A 403 22.69 -9.91 11.51
CA TRP A 403 23.34 -11.22 11.44
C TRP A 403 23.34 -11.83 10.03
N LEU A 404 22.74 -11.15 9.05
CA LEU A 404 22.64 -11.60 7.66
C LEU A 404 23.39 -10.65 6.72
N PRO A 405 23.94 -11.16 5.59
CA PRO A 405 24.55 -10.30 4.57
C PRO A 405 23.47 -9.43 3.92
N ASN A 406 23.82 -8.19 3.53
CA ASN A 406 22.84 -7.17 3.11
C ASN A 406 21.91 -7.57 1.96
N GLU A 407 22.30 -8.51 1.08
CA GLU A 407 21.41 -9.00 0.02
C GLU A 407 20.20 -9.77 0.55
N VAL A 408 20.32 -10.32 1.77
CA VAL A 408 19.28 -11.10 2.45
C VAL A 408 18.72 -10.32 3.63
N GLY A 409 19.58 -9.68 4.44
CA GLY A 409 19.21 -9.14 5.75
C GLY A 409 18.10 -8.09 5.72
N GLY A 410 18.08 -7.24 4.68
CA GLY A 410 17.04 -6.21 4.51
C GLY A 410 15.84 -6.75 3.75
N VAL A 411 14.70 -6.86 4.44
CA VAL A 411 13.41 -7.25 3.86
C VAL A 411 12.43 -6.09 3.99
N PHE A 412 11.91 -5.65 2.86
CA PHE A 412 10.96 -4.57 2.71
C PHE A 412 9.60 -5.19 2.36
N TRP A 413 8.82 -5.49 3.39
CA TRP A 413 7.47 -6.05 3.26
C TRP A 413 6.52 -4.95 2.77
N PHE A 414 6.25 -4.91 1.47
CA PHE A 414 5.54 -3.80 0.83
C PHE A 414 4.11 -4.18 0.43
N GLY A 415 3.20 -3.22 0.56
CA GLY A 415 1.83 -3.29 0.05
C GLY A 415 1.40 -1.96 -0.55
N VAL A 416 0.36 -2.01 -1.36
CA VAL A 416 -0.30 -0.85 -1.99
C VAL A 416 -1.77 -0.84 -1.61
N ASP A 417 -2.38 0.34 -1.51
CA ASP A 417 -3.76 0.54 -1.01
C ASP A 417 -3.94 0.25 0.51
N ASP A 418 -5.19 0.33 1.02
CA ASP A 418 -5.60 0.08 2.41
C ASP A 418 -4.95 -1.18 3.02
N THR A 419 -4.14 -0.95 4.05
CA THR A 419 -3.40 -1.97 4.83
C THR A 419 -4.24 -3.18 5.25
N ARG A 420 -5.57 -3.04 5.39
CA ARG A 420 -6.49 -4.10 5.85
C ARG A 420 -6.84 -5.12 4.77
N PHE A 421 -6.82 -4.69 3.51
CA PHE A 421 -7.29 -5.46 2.36
C PHE A 421 -6.22 -5.64 1.28
N SER A 422 -5.02 -5.12 1.52
CA SER A 422 -3.79 -5.39 0.81
C SER A 422 -2.91 -6.42 1.54
N VAL A 423 -2.01 -7.06 0.79
CA VAL A 423 -1.05 -8.06 1.27
C VAL A 423 0.35 -7.46 1.29
N HIS A 424 1.09 -7.71 2.36
CA HIS A 424 2.52 -7.44 2.40
C HIS A 424 3.29 -8.52 1.63
N ILE A 425 4.05 -8.11 0.61
CA ILE A 425 4.93 -8.95 -0.20
C ILE A 425 6.38 -8.61 0.16
N PRO A 426 7.26 -9.58 0.46
CA PRO A 426 8.65 -9.30 0.83
C PRO A 426 9.51 -8.99 -0.40
N PHE A 427 10.12 -7.79 -0.41
CA PHE A 427 11.14 -7.40 -1.37
C PHE A 427 12.50 -7.24 -0.69
N TYR A 428 13.57 -7.58 -1.39
CA TYR A 428 14.94 -7.39 -0.91
C TYR A 428 15.54 -6.11 -1.50
N ALA A 429 16.57 -5.54 -0.87
CA ALA A 429 17.19 -4.27 -1.25
C ALA A 429 17.77 -4.18 -2.69
N PHE A 430 17.81 -5.30 -3.43
CA PHE A 430 18.29 -5.40 -4.81
C PHE A 430 17.18 -5.78 -5.81
N ALA A 431 15.95 -5.99 -5.33
CA ALA A 431 14.85 -6.56 -6.09
C ALA A 431 14.53 -5.77 -7.36
N THR A 432 14.32 -6.48 -8.47
CA THR A 432 13.61 -5.93 -9.63
C THR A 432 12.17 -5.65 -9.22
N VAL A 433 11.67 -4.46 -9.54
CA VAL A 433 10.27 -4.11 -9.30
C VAL A 433 9.39 -4.88 -10.29
N PRO A 434 8.37 -5.64 -9.84
CA PRO A 434 7.43 -6.30 -10.75
C PRO A 434 6.52 -5.29 -11.44
N LYS A 435 6.19 -5.50 -12.73
CA LYS A 435 5.31 -4.61 -13.52
C LYS A 435 3.99 -4.25 -12.83
N ALA A 436 3.41 -5.17 -12.05
CA ALA A 436 2.17 -4.94 -11.30
C ALA A 436 2.28 -3.90 -10.16
N LEU A 437 3.51 -3.54 -9.77
CA LEU A 437 3.84 -2.51 -8.77
C LEU A 437 4.58 -1.31 -9.37
N GLU A 438 4.81 -1.30 -10.69
CA GLU A 438 5.35 -0.15 -11.39
C GLU A 438 4.28 0.94 -11.58
N ASN A 439 4.72 2.19 -11.67
CA ASN A 439 3.95 3.29 -12.21
C ASN A 439 4.50 3.63 -13.60
N PRO A 440 3.98 3.05 -14.69
CA PRO A 440 4.46 3.35 -16.04
C PRO A 440 4.20 4.79 -16.51
N GLY A 441 3.43 5.60 -15.77
CA GLY A 441 3.45 7.06 -15.93
C GLY A 441 4.82 7.69 -15.64
N LEU A 442 5.70 6.98 -14.93
CA LEU A 442 7.10 7.34 -14.66
C LEU A 442 8.11 6.63 -15.59
N SER A 443 7.71 5.57 -16.32
CA SER A 443 8.67 4.74 -17.10
C SER A 443 9.01 5.27 -18.50
N GLY A 444 8.53 6.48 -18.84
CA GLY A 444 8.83 7.18 -20.10
C GLY A 444 10.24 7.76 -20.21
N GLY A 445 11.14 7.51 -19.25
CA GLY A 445 12.54 7.92 -19.29
C GLY A 445 13.39 7.12 -18.30
N GLU A 446 14.69 7.04 -18.56
CA GLU A 446 15.67 6.43 -17.66
C GLU A 446 15.82 7.22 -16.36
N SER A 447 14.93 7.01 -15.38
CA SER A 447 15.09 7.44 -13.98
C SER A 447 15.57 8.88 -13.73
N GLU A 448 15.08 9.86 -14.50
CA GLU A 448 15.00 11.24 -14.01
C GLU A 448 13.59 11.44 -13.42
N GLY A 449 13.50 11.69 -12.11
CA GLY A 449 12.22 11.90 -11.42
C GLY A 449 11.47 13.07 -12.03
N GLY A 450 10.26 12.83 -12.54
CA GLY A 450 9.48 13.83 -13.27
C GLY A 450 7.99 13.50 -13.29
N ASN A 451 7.26 14.03 -12.30
CA ASN A 451 5.80 13.97 -12.26
C ASN A 451 5.21 14.88 -13.36
N THR A 452 5.09 14.38 -14.59
CA THR A 452 4.56 15.15 -15.73
C THR A 452 3.06 14.96 -15.90
N ASN A 453 2.30 15.49 -14.94
CA ASN A 453 0.84 15.51 -14.99
C ASN A 453 0.35 16.34 -16.20
N ARG A 454 0.06 15.67 -17.34
CA ARG A 454 -0.20 16.29 -18.65
C ARG A 454 -1.60 16.88 -18.78
N ASN A 455 -1.88 17.90 -17.98
CA ASN A 455 -3.05 18.77 -18.21
C ASN A 455 -2.78 19.76 -19.37
N LYS A 456 -2.60 19.24 -20.59
CA LYS A 456 -2.48 20.02 -21.83
C LYS A 456 -3.43 19.49 -22.91
N LYS A 457 -4.69 19.93 -22.85
CA LYS A 457 -5.57 19.97 -24.03
C LYS A 457 -4.88 20.76 -25.16
N LYS A 458 -4.63 20.14 -26.31
CA LYS A 458 -4.50 20.81 -27.62
C LYS A 458 -4.75 19.82 -28.77
N PRO A 459 -5.17 20.28 -29.96
CA PRO A 459 -6.06 19.52 -30.84
C PRO A 459 -5.35 18.55 -31.78
N CYS A 460 -6.14 17.62 -32.32
CA CYS A 460 -5.74 16.64 -33.31
C CYS A 460 -5.34 17.30 -34.65
N THR A 461 -4.12 17.02 -35.12
CA THR A 461 -3.68 17.27 -36.51
C THR A 461 -2.93 16.05 -37.04
N ARG A 462 -3.21 15.67 -38.29
CA ARG A 462 -2.88 14.37 -38.90
C ARG A 462 -1.89 14.53 -40.05
N THR A 463 -0.67 13.98 -39.89
CA THR A 463 0.36 13.81 -40.94
C THR A 463 1.21 12.59 -40.57
N SER A 464 1.01 11.41 -41.16
CA SER A 464 1.54 10.93 -42.45
C SER A 464 3.01 10.44 -42.39
N LYS A 465 3.16 9.11 -42.57
CA LYS A 465 4.35 8.28 -42.80
C LYS A 465 5.60 8.97 -43.39
N THR A 466 6.79 8.51 -42.96
CA THR A 466 7.71 7.72 -43.82
C THR A 466 8.74 6.96 -42.97
N ALA A 467 9.24 5.82 -43.47
CA ALA A 467 10.25 5.00 -42.80
C ALA A 467 11.42 4.67 -43.76
N THR A 468 12.64 4.76 -43.23
CA THR A 468 13.94 4.32 -43.78
C THR A 468 14.91 4.24 -42.58
N GLY A 469 15.86 3.30 -42.43
CA GLY A 469 16.19 2.13 -43.21
C GLY A 469 17.69 1.76 -43.08
N VAL A 470 17.97 0.48 -42.79
CA VAL A 470 19.19 -0.28 -43.15
C VAL A 470 20.50 -0.15 -42.31
N ALA A 471 20.88 -1.31 -41.72
CA ALA A 471 22.24 -1.84 -41.45
C ALA A 471 23.20 -1.09 -40.49
N ALA A 472 24.25 -1.72 -39.91
CA ALA A 472 24.83 -3.04 -40.15
C ALA A 472 25.35 -3.72 -38.87
N SER A 473 25.47 -5.06 -38.89
CA SER A 473 26.16 -5.87 -37.88
C SER A 473 27.12 -6.83 -38.57
N GLN A 474 28.37 -6.92 -38.13
CA GLN A 474 29.30 -7.94 -38.63
C GLN A 474 30.49 -8.20 -37.67
N ASN A 475 30.67 -9.48 -37.29
CA ASN A 475 31.95 -10.17 -37.00
C ASN A 475 32.74 -9.78 -35.71
N ILE A 476 33.48 -10.68 -35.03
CA ILE A 476 34.01 -12.01 -35.39
C ILE A 476 34.09 -12.98 -34.16
N LYS A 477 34.35 -14.28 -34.41
CA LYS A 477 34.30 -15.41 -33.44
C LYS A 477 35.65 -15.84 -32.83
N ASN A 478 35.56 -16.83 -31.91
CA ASN A 478 36.57 -17.84 -31.47
C ASN A 478 37.48 -17.40 -30.29
N ALA A 479 37.76 -18.24 -29.27
CA ALA A 479 38.10 -19.67 -29.32
C ALA A 479 37.85 -20.46 -28.01
N LEU A 480 37.79 -21.80 -28.15
CA LEU A 480 37.72 -22.80 -27.07
C LEU A 480 38.88 -23.79 -27.19
N SER A 481 39.66 -24.02 -26.12
CA SER A 481 40.39 -25.28 -25.82
C SER A 481 40.97 -25.18 -24.39
N SER A 482 40.50 -25.98 -23.43
CA SER A 482 40.80 -27.40 -23.14
C SER A 482 41.98 -27.61 -22.16
N LYS A 483 41.69 -28.26 -21.02
CA LYS A 483 42.46 -29.39 -20.45
C LYS A 483 41.75 -29.99 -19.24
N ARG A 484 41.71 -31.33 -19.19
CA ARG A 484 41.25 -32.14 -18.05
C ARG A 484 42.33 -32.25 -16.99
N THR A 485 41.97 -32.38 -15.71
CA THR A 485 42.67 -33.31 -14.80
C THR A 485 41.72 -33.80 -13.71
N THR A 486 41.69 -35.12 -13.49
CA THR A 486 41.01 -35.79 -12.37
C THR A 486 41.96 -35.96 -11.18
N ALA A 487 41.48 -35.76 -9.95
CA ALA A 487 42.12 -36.26 -8.74
C ALA A 487 41.08 -36.49 -7.63
N SER A 488 41.04 -37.71 -7.09
CA SER A 488 40.30 -38.07 -5.87
C SER A 488 41.24 -38.03 -4.67
N ILE A 489 40.76 -37.61 -3.48
CA ILE A 489 41.29 -37.89 -2.13
C ILE A 489 40.17 -37.45 -1.15
N LEU A 490 39.49 -38.39 -0.47
CA LEU A 490 39.82 -39.05 0.81
C LEU A 490 39.60 -38.17 2.05
N LEU A 491 38.50 -38.45 2.75
CA LEU A 491 38.23 -38.02 4.14
C LEU A 491 39.01 -38.91 5.12
N PRO A 492 39.54 -38.37 6.24
CA PRO A 492 39.92 -39.16 7.41
C PRO A 492 38.81 -39.12 8.48
N THR A 493 38.36 -40.30 8.89
CA THR A 493 37.50 -40.51 10.07
C THR A 493 38.35 -40.79 11.31
N THR A 494 37.86 -40.37 12.49
CA THR A 494 37.59 -41.20 13.70
C THR A 494 37.93 -40.54 15.06
N ALA A 495 37.12 -40.96 16.05
CA ALA A 495 37.44 -41.18 17.46
C ALA A 495 37.46 -40.00 18.47
N ASN A 496 37.14 -40.19 19.77
CA ASN A 496 36.15 -41.07 20.46
C ASN A 496 36.16 -40.77 21.99
N ALA A 497 35.02 -40.52 22.64
CA ALA A 497 34.76 -40.71 24.10
C ALA A 497 33.32 -40.24 24.44
N LYS A 498 32.38 -41.06 24.97
CA LYS A 498 32.27 -41.66 26.32
C LYS A 498 32.12 -40.61 27.45
N LYS A 499 31.18 -40.74 28.40
CA LYS A 499 30.06 -41.69 28.60
C LYS A 499 29.17 -41.22 29.77
N GLY A 500 27.88 -41.62 29.78
CA GLY A 500 27.03 -41.69 30.99
C GLY A 500 26.00 -40.55 31.12
N GLY A 501 24.72 -40.80 31.39
CA GLY A 501 23.99 -42.08 31.36
C GLY A 501 22.82 -42.12 32.34
N ASP A 502 21.62 -42.38 31.81
CA ASP A 502 20.72 -43.37 32.42
C ASP A 502 19.76 -43.91 31.36
N LYS A 503 19.42 -45.21 31.45
CA LYS A 503 18.50 -45.89 30.52
C LYS A 503 17.20 -46.21 31.24
N MET A 504 16.07 -45.96 30.59
CA MET A 504 14.90 -46.84 30.73
C MET A 504 14.55 -47.41 29.36
N THR A 505 14.21 -48.70 29.34
CA THR A 505 14.32 -49.57 28.16
C THR A 505 13.03 -49.69 27.36
N LEU A 506 13.12 -49.48 26.05
CA LEU A 506 12.28 -50.14 25.03
C LEU A 506 13.21 -50.62 23.90
N GLU A 507 13.01 -51.85 23.47
CA GLU A 507 13.68 -52.50 22.33
C GLU A 507 12.62 -53.34 21.56
N PRO A 508 12.79 -53.61 20.25
CA PRO A 508 13.42 -52.72 19.26
C PRO A 508 12.80 -52.79 17.84
N VAL A 509 13.34 -51.96 16.93
CA VAL A 509 13.30 -52.05 15.45
C VAL A 509 11.93 -52.03 14.74
N LEU A 510 11.56 -50.86 14.24
CA LEU A 510 11.72 -50.60 12.80
C LEU A 510 12.66 -49.40 12.66
N GLU A 511 13.87 -49.64 12.18
CA GLU A 511 14.76 -48.59 11.66
C GLU A 511 14.39 -48.31 10.18
N ASP A 512 14.96 -47.24 9.60
CA ASP A 512 14.74 -46.75 8.24
C ASP A 512 13.41 -46.02 7.94
N GLU A 513 13.17 -44.91 8.65
CA GLU A 513 12.80 -43.66 7.97
C GLU A 513 13.91 -42.62 8.18
N ILE A 514 14.86 -42.59 7.24
CA ILE A 514 15.66 -41.39 7.00
C ILE A 514 14.66 -40.33 6.52
N SER A 515 14.42 -39.29 7.31
CA SER A 515 13.66 -38.14 6.84
C SER A 515 14.46 -37.46 5.74
N GLU A 516 14.19 -37.78 4.47
CA GLU A 516 14.75 -37.07 3.34
C GLU A 516 14.40 -35.59 3.49
N GLU A 517 15.42 -34.75 3.64
CA GLU A 517 15.24 -33.31 3.77
C GLU A 517 14.73 -32.79 2.42
N LEU A 518 13.42 -32.54 2.35
CA LEU A 518 12.70 -32.11 1.15
C LEU A 518 13.49 -31.07 0.36
N THR A 519 13.54 -31.23 -0.95
CA THR A 519 14.21 -30.27 -1.83
C THR A 519 13.55 -28.88 -1.73
N PHE A 520 14.28 -27.83 -2.11
CA PHE A 520 13.76 -26.46 -2.16
C PHE A 520 12.43 -26.38 -2.94
N GLU A 521 12.34 -27.04 -4.10
CA GLU A 521 11.13 -27.06 -4.92
C GLU A 521 9.97 -27.82 -4.27
N GLU A 522 10.23 -28.90 -3.54
CA GLU A 522 9.18 -29.63 -2.79
C GLU A 522 8.69 -28.85 -1.58
N GLN A 523 9.58 -28.14 -0.88
CA GLN A 523 9.20 -27.23 0.21
C GLN A 523 8.33 -26.09 -0.34
N LYS A 524 8.80 -25.43 -1.40
CA LYS A 524 8.07 -24.37 -2.10
C LYS A 524 6.72 -24.85 -2.62
N ARG A 525 6.68 -25.97 -3.36
CA ARG A 525 5.42 -26.59 -3.84
C ARG A 525 4.49 -26.95 -2.70
N ARG A 526 4.98 -27.39 -1.52
CA ARG A 526 4.09 -27.62 -0.36
C ARG A 526 3.50 -26.34 0.22
N VAL A 527 4.20 -25.20 0.20
CA VAL A 527 3.62 -23.91 0.60
C VAL A 527 2.60 -23.44 -0.44
N LEU A 528 2.98 -23.48 -1.72
CA LEU A 528 2.10 -23.12 -2.83
C LEU A 528 0.87 -24.02 -2.88
N ALA A 529 0.99 -25.32 -2.68
CA ALA A 529 -0.13 -26.26 -2.53
C ALA A 529 -1.01 -25.95 -1.30
N ARG A 530 -0.58 -25.21 -0.28
CA ARG A 530 -1.53 -24.72 0.75
C ARG A 530 -2.26 -23.44 0.34
N THR A 531 -1.81 -22.78 -0.72
CA THR A 531 -2.53 -21.75 -1.46
C THR A 531 -3.20 -22.27 -2.76
N GLU A 532 -2.92 -23.51 -3.20
CA GLU A 532 -3.29 -24.11 -4.51
C GLU A 532 -4.02 -25.49 -4.42
N ASP A 533 -4.00 -26.22 -3.30
CA ASP A 533 -5.15 -27.06 -2.83
C ASP A 533 -6.38 -26.17 -2.50
N ARG A 534 -6.20 -24.88 -2.80
CA ARG A 534 -7.03 -23.71 -2.74
C ARG A 534 -7.02 -22.95 -4.10
N CYS A 535 -6.68 -23.72 -5.16
CA CYS A 535 -6.68 -23.55 -6.64
C CYS A 535 -5.35 -23.60 -7.46
N PHE A 536 -5.01 -24.85 -7.81
CA PHE A 536 -4.28 -25.45 -8.95
C PHE A 536 -2.79 -25.20 -9.21
N GLU A 537 -2.08 -26.33 -9.39
CA GLU A 537 -0.86 -26.48 -10.19
C GLU A 537 -1.14 -26.21 -11.68
N GLU A 538 -0.36 -25.34 -12.34
CA GLU A 538 0.15 -25.55 -13.70
C GLU A 538 1.41 -24.66 -13.92
N ASP A 539 2.36 -25.14 -14.73
CA ASP A 539 3.69 -24.53 -14.87
C ASP A 539 3.68 -23.13 -15.51
N VAL A 540 4.57 -22.25 -15.03
CA VAL A 540 4.80 -20.91 -15.62
C VAL A 540 5.58 -21.05 -16.92
N ALA A 541 4.89 -20.84 -18.05
CA ALA A 541 5.52 -20.56 -19.34
C ALA A 541 5.39 -19.06 -19.66
N ASP A 542 6.51 -18.43 -20.04
CA ASP A 542 6.56 -17.00 -20.38
C ASP A 542 5.72 -16.69 -21.64
N GLU A 543 4.72 -15.80 -21.53
CA GLU A 543 4.02 -15.24 -22.69
C GLU A 543 4.84 -14.12 -23.36
N GLU A 544 5.39 -14.39 -24.55
CA GLU A 544 5.79 -13.33 -25.47
C GLU A 544 5.18 -13.53 -26.88
N THR A 545 4.06 -12.85 -27.11
CA THR A 545 3.50 -12.49 -28.43
C THR A 545 3.30 -13.58 -29.51
N THR A 546 2.06 -14.02 -29.73
CA THR A 546 1.49 -14.03 -31.10
C THR A 546 0.00 -13.70 -31.10
N SER A 547 -0.45 -13.02 -32.16
CA SER A 547 -1.86 -12.65 -32.35
C SER A 547 -2.56 -13.61 -33.32
N SER A 548 -3.77 -14.07 -33.01
CA SER A 548 -4.99 -13.66 -33.75
C SER A 548 -6.23 -14.52 -33.43
N THR A 549 -7.41 -13.88 -33.54
CA THR A 549 -8.77 -14.48 -33.54
C THR A 549 -9.21 -15.24 -32.28
N GLY A 550 -9.85 -14.53 -31.34
CA GLY A 550 -10.67 -15.14 -30.29
C GLY A 550 -10.88 -14.24 -29.06
N GLN A 551 -9.87 -13.46 -28.71
CA GLN A 551 -9.86 -12.68 -27.48
C GLN A 551 -10.53 -11.31 -27.67
N ALA A 552 -11.79 -11.20 -27.26
CA ALA A 552 -12.42 -9.93 -26.90
C ALA A 552 -12.41 -9.72 -25.36
N ALA A 553 -11.37 -10.23 -24.70
CA ALA A 553 -11.06 -9.84 -23.34
C ALA A 553 -10.42 -8.45 -23.40
N LEU A 554 -11.16 -7.45 -22.94
CA LEU A 554 -10.71 -6.14 -22.47
C LEU A 554 -9.28 -5.75 -22.92
N ASP A 555 -9.18 -4.92 -23.97
CA ASP A 555 -7.95 -4.17 -24.30
C ASP A 555 -7.62 -3.17 -23.16
N THR A 556 -7.21 -3.68 -22.00
CA THR A 556 -6.65 -2.85 -20.93
C THR A 556 -5.31 -2.30 -21.40
N PRO A 557 -5.06 -0.98 -21.29
CA PRO A 557 -3.76 -0.41 -21.62
C PRO A 557 -2.62 -1.13 -20.90
N SER A 558 -1.52 -1.40 -21.61
CA SER A 558 -0.31 -1.99 -21.03
C SER A 558 0.39 -1.07 -20.01
N SER A 559 -0.05 0.19 -19.92
CA SER A 559 0.39 1.17 -18.92
C SER A 559 -0.79 1.56 -18.01
N SER A 560 -0.63 1.33 -16.71
CA SER A 560 -1.57 1.77 -15.67
C SER A 560 -1.03 2.98 -14.90
N ASP A 561 -1.90 3.89 -14.51
CA ASP A 561 -1.55 5.05 -13.67
C ASP A 561 -2.76 5.47 -12.81
N ILE A 562 -2.67 6.59 -12.09
CA ILE A 562 -3.74 7.12 -11.22
C ILE A 562 -5.06 7.44 -11.96
N ASN A 563 -5.04 7.54 -13.29
CA ASN A 563 -6.22 7.79 -14.12
C ASN A 563 -6.59 6.58 -15.01
N THR A 564 -5.78 5.52 -15.01
CA THR A 564 -5.84 4.42 -15.98
C THR A 564 -5.84 3.08 -15.26
N PHE A 565 -7.04 2.53 -15.05
CA PHE A 565 -7.26 1.21 -14.45
C PHE A 565 -6.63 0.08 -15.27
N SER A 566 -6.07 -0.93 -14.59
CA SER A 566 -5.66 -2.19 -15.19
C SER A 566 -5.88 -3.36 -14.23
N PHE A 567 -6.36 -4.49 -14.75
CA PHE A 567 -6.41 -5.76 -14.01
C PHE A 567 -5.03 -6.37 -13.71
N THR A 568 -3.95 -5.86 -14.29
CA THR A 568 -2.57 -6.28 -13.99
C THR A 568 -1.85 -5.36 -13.00
N SER A 569 -2.47 -4.25 -12.56
CA SER A 569 -1.96 -3.38 -11.50
C SER A 569 -2.44 -3.87 -10.14
N LEU A 570 -1.51 -4.13 -9.22
CA LEU A 570 -1.87 -4.56 -7.86
C LEU A 570 -2.53 -3.41 -7.07
N PHE A 571 -2.18 -2.15 -7.34
CA PHE A 571 -2.85 -0.99 -6.73
C PHE A 571 -4.34 -0.96 -7.10
N TRP A 572 -4.66 -1.11 -8.39
CA TRP A 572 -6.05 -1.10 -8.83
C TRP A 572 -6.82 -2.36 -8.45
N LEU A 573 -6.18 -3.53 -8.40
CA LEU A 573 -6.80 -4.74 -7.87
C LEU A 573 -7.13 -4.63 -6.39
N ASN A 574 -6.22 -4.10 -5.57
CA ASN A 574 -6.48 -3.87 -4.15
C ASN A 574 -7.63 -2.87 -3.97
N GLN A 575 -7.59 -1.72 -4.66
CA GLN A 575 -8.67 -0.74 -4.65
C GLN A 575 -10.02 -1.34 -5.07
N LEU A 576 -10.03 -2.20 -6.10
CA LEU A 576 -11.25 -2.85 -6.57
C LEU A 576 -11.87 -3.80 -5.52
N VAL A 577 -11.02 -4.57 -4.81
CA VAL A 577 -11.44 -5.44 -3.70
C VAL A 577 -11.84 -4.61 -2.47
N ALA A 578 -11.06 -3.59 -2.09
CA ALA A 578 -11.32 -2.74 -0.94
C ALA A 578 -12.65 -1.98 -1.08
N ASN A 579 -12.87 -1.29 -2.21
CA ASN A 579 -14.15 -0.61 -2.48
C ASN A 579 -15.34 -1.57 -2.51
N ARG A 580 -15.13 -2.84 -2.87
CA ARG A 580 -16.18 -3.87 -2.77
C ARG A 580 -16.52 -4.22 -1.34
N VAL A 581 -15.51 -4.37 -0.48
CA VAL A 581 -15.64 -4.66 0.95
C VAL A 581 -16.32 -3.49 1.67
N TYR A 582 -15.92 -2.26 1.36
CA TYR A 582 -16.47 -1.02 1.92
C TYR A 582 -18.00 -0.97 1.86
N ALA A 583 -18.59 -1.37 0.73
CA ALA A 583 -20.04 -1.38 0.56
C ALA A 583 -20.79 -2.47 1.37
N GLN A 584 -20.11 -3.51 1.88
CA GLN A 584 -20.70 -4.65 2.61
C GLN A 584 -19.75 -5.20 3.70
N TRP A 585 -19.28 -4.30 4.56
CA TRP A 585 -18.16 -4.56 5.48
C TRP A 585 -18.33 -5.80 6.36
N ASP A 586 -19.44 -5.92 7.10
CA ASP A 586 -19.72 -7.05 8.00
C ASP A 586 -19.52 -8.43 7.34
N ILE A 587 -19.85 -8.55 6.06
CA ILE A 587 -19.80 -9.81 5.31
C ILE A 587 -18.41 -10.01 4.71
N LEU A 588 -17.90 -9.00 4.01
CA LEU A 588 -16.78 -9.16 3.10
C LEU A 588 -15.42 -8.89 3.76
N ALA A 589 -15.36 -8.02 4.78
CA ALA A 589 -14.11 -7.74 5.48
C ALA A 589 -13.53 -8.99 6.15
N PRO A 590 -14.31 -9.85 6.87
CA PRO A 590 -13.79 -11.09 7.42
C PRO A 590 -13.25 -12.06 6.36
N ILE A 591 -13.88 -12.11 5.17
CA ILE A 591 -13.45 -12.96 4.06
C ILE A 591 -12.10 -12.47 3.52
N VAL A 592 -12.01 -11.19 3.13
CA VAL A 592 -10.79 -10.63 2.54
C VAL A 592 -9.64 -10.61 3.56
N SER A 593 -9.88 -10.25 4.82
CA SER A 593 -8.86 -10.31 5.86
C SER A 593 -8.34 -11.74 6.10
N LYS A 594 -9.14 -12.78 5.85
CA LYS A 594 -8.69 -14.18 5.92
C LYS A 594 -7.83 -14.58 4.71
N GLU A 595 -8.14 -14.10 3.51
CA GLU A 595 -7.28 -14.28 2.32
C GLU A 595 -5.93 -13.57 2.51
N VAL A 596 -5.95 -12.32 2.99
CA VAL A 596 -4.74 -11.55 3.35
C VAL A 596 -3.87 -12.32 4.33
N GLN A 597 -4.45 -12.79 5.44
CA GLN A 597 -3.71 -13.60 6.43
C GLN A 597 -3.17 -14.92 5.86
N THR A 598 -3.86 -15.52 4.88
CA THR A 598 -3.44 -16.76 4.23
C THR A 598 -2.23 -16.51 3.32
N LEU A 599 -2.26 -15.48 2.47
CA LEU A 599 -1.10 -15.14 1.63
C LEU A 599 0.08 -14.64 2.45
N GLU A 600 -0.13 -13.81 3.47
CA GLU A 600 0.97 -13.35 4.33
C GLU A 600 1.64 -14.50 5.09
N ALA A 601 0.85 -15.48 5.57
CA ALA A 601 1.40 -16.69 6.18
C ALA A 601 2.25 -17.50 5.18
N ALA A 602 1.79 -17.62 3.93
CA ALA A 602 2.56 -18.25 2.85
C ALA A 602 3.84 -17.46 2.54
N HIS A 603 3.79 -16.12 2.43
CA HIS A 603 4.97 -15.28 2.22
C HIS A 603 6.00 -15.41 3.35
N PHE A 604 5.59 -15.44 4.62
CA PHE A 604 6.50 -15.67 5.76
C PHE A 604 7.13 -17.07 5.78
N GLU A 605 6.50 -18.07 5.17
CA GLU A 605 7.08 -19.41 5.06
C GLU A 605 8.00 -19.52 3.85
N LEU A 606 7.55 -19.04 2.68
CA LEU A 606 8.36 -18.92 1.46
C LEU A 606 9.63 -18.14 1.73
N GLN A 607 9.56 -16.99 2.41
CA GLN A 607 10.73 -16.19 2.82
C GLN A 607 11.82 -17.08 3.43
N ARG A 608 11.51 -17.90 4.45
CA ARG A 608 12.51 -18.73 5.14
C ARG A 608 13.15 -19.76 4.22
N ILE A 609 12.35 -20.36 3.33
CA ILE A 609 12.78 -21.38 2.36
C ILE A 609 13.70 -20.73 1.31
N ILE A 610 13.28 -19.58 0.77
CA ILE A 610 14.02 -18.74 -0.19
C ILE A 610 15.33 -18.25 0.41
N GLU A 611 15.33 -17.71 1.62
CA GLU A 611 16.53 -17.19 2.28
C GLU A 611 17.54 -18.29 2.58
N LYS A 612 17.10 -19.47 3.03
CA LYS A 612 17.98 -20.64 3.22
C LYS A 612 18.68 -21.02 1.90
N GLN A 613 17.94 -21.06 0.79
CA GLN A 613 18.50 -21.34 -0.54
C GLN A 613 19.45 -20.22 -1.02
N ALA A 614 19.07 -18.95 -0.82
CA ALA A 614 19.86 -17.78 -1.19
C ALA A 614 21.20 -17.69 -0.44
N LEU A 615 21.22 -18.04 0.85
CA LEU A 615 22.43 -18.11 1.66
C LEU A 615 23.41 -19.20 1.20
N GLY A 616 22.90 -20.30 0.63
CA GLY A 616 23.71 -21.32 -0.03
C GLY A 616 24.40 -20.86 -1.32
N MET A 617 23.94 -19.76 -1.94
CA MET A 617 24.51 -19.24 -3.18
C MET A 617 25.81 -18.46 -2.94
N LYS A 618 26.87 -18.83 -3.66
CA LYS A 618 28.21 -18.22 -3.54
C LYS A 618 28.38 -16.86 -4.23
N ASN A 619 27.51 -16.51 -5.18
CA ASN A 619 27.65 -15.31 -6.01
C ASN A 619 26.56 -14.28 -5.64
N ARG A 620 26.98 -13.06 -5.26
CA ARG A 620 26.11 -11.93 -4.88
C ARG A 620 25.04 -11.62 -5.94
N ASN A 621 25.43 -11.58 -7.20
CA ASN A 621 24.55 -11.22 -8.30
C ASN A 621 23.54 -12.34 -8.58
N ALA A 622 23.97 -13.60 -8.55
CA ALA A 622 23.07 -14.75 -8.67
C ALA A 622 22.06 -14.81 -7.53
N ARG A 623 22.51 -14.59 -6.29
CA ARG A 623 21.66 -14.47 -5.10
C ARG A 623 20.62 -13.35 -5.27
N SER A 624 21.07 -12.16 -5.67
CA SER A 624 20.19 -10.99 -5.84
C SER A 624 19.15 -11.19 -6.96
N ALA A 625 19.54 -11.84 -8.06
CA ALA A 625 18.65 -12.19 -9.16
C ALA A 625 17.60 -13.24 -8.73
N PHE A 626 18.01 -14.27 -7.98
CA PHE A 626 17.11 -15.27 -7.40
C PHE A 626 16.09 -14.62 -6.45
N LEU A 627 16.54 -13.83 -5.48
CA LEU A 627 15.66 -13.11 -4.56
C LEU A 627 14.67 -12.16 -5.28
N SER A 628 15.11 -11.52 -6.38
CA SER A 628 14.26 -10.69 -7.25
C SER A 628 13.17 -11.52 -7.94
N ALA A 629 13.52 -12.68 -8.48
CA ALA A 629 12.59 -13.58 -9.16
C ALA A 629 11.54 -14.12 -8.18
N GLU A 630 11.93 -14.52 -6.97
CA GLU A 630 11.00 -15.01 -5.96
C GLU A 630 10.05 -13.91 -5.44
N SER A 631 10.54 -12.68 -5.24
CA SER A 631 9.68 -11.52 -4.91
C SER A 631 8.67 -11.23 -6.03
N THR A 632 9.09 -11.40 -7.29
CA THR A 632 8.22 -11.28 -8.48
C THR A 632 7.16 -12.39 -8.50
N GLY A 633 7.54 -13.64 -8.23
CA GLY A 633 6.62 -14.78 -8.14
C GLY A 633 5.53 -14.59 -7.08
N MET A 634 5.90 -14.17 -5.86
CA MET A 634 4.94 -13.84 -4.79
C MET A 634 4.01 -12.68 -5.17
N THR A 635 4.49 -11.71 -5.96
CA THR A 635 3.65 -10.63 -6.50
C THR A 635 2.64 -11.15 -7.52
N MET A 636 3.05 -12.03 -8.44
CA MET A 636 2.14 -12.62 -9.43
C MET A 636 1.12 -13.56 -8.80
N MET A 637 1.51 -14.35 -7.80
CA MET A 637 0.60 -15.14 -6.96
C MET A 637 -0.46 -14.25 -6.29
N THR A 638 -0.05 -13.11 -5.73
CA THR A 638 -0.98 -12.13 -5.12
C THR A 638 -1.93 -11.52 -6.16
N VAL A 639 -1.43 -11.12 -7.33
CA VAL A 639 -2.23 -10.58 -8.44
C VAL A 639 -3.29 -11.59 -8.92
N LYS A 640 -2.90 -12.83 -9.23
CA LYS A 640 -3.83 -13.92 -9.62
C LYS A 640 -4.90 -14.10 -8.55
N ARG A 641 -4.49 -14.18 -7.27
CA ARG A 641 -5.41 -14.40 -6.17
C ARG A 641 -6.39 -13.24 -5.95
N TRP A 642 -5.97 -11.99 -6.17
CA TRP A 642 -6.86 -10.84 -6.06
C TRP A 642 -7.87 -10.76 -7.20
N GLN A 643 -7.49 -11.18 -8.42
CA GLN A 643 -8.42 -11.32 -9.55
C GLN A 643 -9.50 -12.39 -9.24
N GLU A 644 -9.09 -13.58 -8.78
CA GLU A 644 -10.00 -14.65 -8.34
C GLU A 644 -10.96 -14.18 -7.24
N LEU A 645 -10.41 -13.53 -6.21
CA LEU A 645 -11.16 -13.02 -5.07
C LEU A 645 -12.19 -11.96 -5.48
N TRP A 646 -11.82 -11.00 -6.33
CA TRP A 646 -12.75 -10.03 -6.88
C TRP A 646 -13.92 -10.68 -7.64
N VAL A 647 -13.63 -11.68 -8.49
CA VAL A 647 -14.67 -12.43 -9.22
C VAL A 647 -15.59 -13.18 -8.25
N TYR A 648 -15.03 -13.89 -7.27
CA TYR A 648 -15.83 -14.59 -6.26
C TYR A 648 -16.72 -13.63 -5.46
N LEU A 649 -16.18 -12.53 -4.95
CA LEU A 649 -16.92 -11.54 -4.18
C LEU A 649 -18.07 -10.96 -5.01
N THR A 650 -17.82 -10.63 -6.28
CA THR A 650 -18.80 -10.03 -7.19
C THR A 650 -19.89 -11.02 -7.64
N VAL A 651 -19.55 -12.28 -7.89
CA VAL A 651 -20.53 -13.28 -8.32
C VAL A 651 -21.35 -13.80 -7.14
N THR A 652 -20.72 -14.06 -5.99
CA THR A 652 -21.35 -14.69 -4.82
C THR A 652 -22.15 -13.68 -4.00
N TYR A 653 -21.64 -12.46 -3.83
CA TYR A 653 -22.29 -11.40 -3.07
C TYR A 653 -22.59 -10.24 -4.03
N ARG A 654 -23.86 -10.05 -4.37
CA ARG A 654 -24.32 -8.97 -5.27
C ARG A 654 -25.75 -8.58 -4.91
N ASP A 655 -26.20 -7.41 -5.33
CA ASP A 655 -27.61 -7.00 -5.24
C ASP A 655 -28.26 -7.13 -3.84
N GLY A 656 -27.46 -7.10 -2.77
CA GLY A 656 -27.91 -7.32 -1.39
C GLY A 656 -28.21 -8.78 -1.01
N VAL A 657 -27.75 -9.76 -1.80
CA VAL A 657 -28.00 -11.20 -1.62
C VAL A 657 -26.71 -12.03 -1.63
N LYS A 658 -26.74 -13.22 -0.98
CA LYS A 658 -25.77 -14.30 -1.21
C LYS A 658 -26.34 -15.28 -2.24
N VAL A 659 -25.59 -15.51 -3.31
CA VAL A 659 -25.94 -16.43 -4.39
C VAL A 659 -25.18 -17.74 -4.21
N LEU A 660 -25.92 -18.83 -4.03
CA LEU A 660 -25.37 -20.15 -3.81
C LEU A 660 -25.05 -20.86 -5.14
N PRO A 661 -24.16 -21.88 -5.17
CA PRO A 661 -23.98 -22.72 -6.34
C PRO A 661 -25.32 -23.34 -6.78
N ALA A 662 -25.60 -23.36 -8.08
CA ALA A 662 -26.82 -23.96 -8.60
C ALA A 662 -26.87 -25.46 -8.30
N GLN A 663 -27.99 -25.92 -7.73
CA GLN A 663 -28.18 -27.33 -7.40
C GLN A 663 -28.37 -28.17 -8.68
N ALA A 664 -27.88 -29.40 -8.67
CA ALA A 664 -28.06 -30.32 -9.79
C ALA A 664 -29.54 -30.64 -9.99
N GLY A 665 -30.08 -30.33 -11.17
CA GLY A 665 -31.48 -30.54 -11.52
C GLY A 665 -32.43 -29.34 -11.30
N HIS A 666 -31.93 -28.22 -10.78
CA HIS A 666 -32.71 -26.98 -10.68
C HIS A 666 -32.55 -26.14 -11.96
N ASP A 667 -33.42 -26.35 -12.95
CA ASP A 667 -33.45 -25.60 -14.21
C ASP A 667 -34.74 -24.78 -14.37
N HIS A 668 -34.76 -23.86 -15.34
CA HIS A 668 -35.93 -23.04 -15.68
C HIS A 668 -36.97 -23.78 -16.57
N GLY A 669 -37.14 -25.09 -16.41
CA GLY A 669 -38.21 -25.87 -17.05
C GLY A 669 -37.84 -26.50 -18.39
N GLY A 670 -36.56 -26.72 -18.67
CA GLY A 670 -36.05 -27.43 -19.85
C GLY A 670 -36.10 -26.68 -21.19
N SER A 671 -35.05 -26.89 -22.00
CA SER A 671 -34.85 -26.47 -23.40
C SER A 671 -34.72 -24.96 -23.73
N ASP A 672 -33.83 -24.70 -24.68
CA ASP A 672 -33.56 -23.53 -25.53
C ASP A 672 -33.37 -22.13 -24.92
N MET A 673 -33.95 -21.79 -23.77
CA MET A 673 -33.84 -20.45 -23.15
C MET A 673 -33.48 -20.45 -21.65
N GLY A 674 -33.42 -21.62 -21.00
CA GLY A 674 -33.17 -21.75 -19.55
C GLY A 674 -31.87 -22.49 -19.20
N GLY A 675 -31.08 -21.92 -18.29
CA GLY A 675 -29.92 -22.57 -17.67
C GLY A 675 -30.18 -22.99 -16.21
N PRO A 676 -29.19 -23.60 -15.53
CA PRO A 676 -29.32 -23.97 -14.12
C PRO A 676 -29.43 -22.72 -13.22
N VAL A 677 -30.34 -22.78 -12.25
CA VAL A 677 -30.72 -21.63 -11.41
C VAL A 677 -30.01 -21.72 -10.07
N ALA A 678 -29.25 -20.68 -9.75
CA ALA A 678 -28.64 -20.50 -8.45
C ALA A 678 -29.69 -20.15 -7.38
N ASP A 679 -29.64 -20.80 -6.23
CA ASP A 679 -30.42 -20.38 -5.07
C ASP A 679 -29.91 -19.03 -4.56
N VAL A 680 -30.83 -18.22 -4.04
CA VAL A 680 -30.54 -16.87 -3.57
C VAL A 680 -31.05 -16.71 -2.14
N VAL A 681 -30.15 -16.35 -1.23
CA VAL A 681 -30.49 -15.97 0.14
C VAL A 681 -30.62 -14.45 0.19
N GLN A 682 -31.80 -13.95 0.54
CA GLN A 682 -32.01 -12.51 0.77
C GLN A 682 -31.19 -12.06 1.99
N GLY A 683 -30.46 -10.95 1.85
CA GLY A 683 -29.46 -10.52 2.82
C GLY A 683 -28.12 -11.22 2.65
N SER A 684 -27.27 -11.13 3.67
CA SER A 684 -25.89 -11.66 3.68
C SER A 684 -25.79 -13.19 3.60
N GLY A 685 -26.84 -13.90 4.02
CA GLY A 685 -26.76 -15.33 4.38
C GLY A 685 -26.01 -15.59 5.68
N VAL A 686 -25.67 -14.55 6.45
CA VAL A 686 -24.85 -14.61 7.68
C VAL A 686 -25.57 -13.87 8.80
N GLY A 687 -25.71 -14.50 9.96
CA GLY A 687 -26.49 -13.97 11.07
C GLY A 687 -28.00 -14.15 10.87
N ASN A 688 -28.80 -13.10 11.09
CA ASN A 688 -30.25 -13.10 10.90
C ASN A 688 -30.71 -12.50 9.55
N ASN A 689 -29.78 -12.09 8.68
CA ASN A 689 -30.06 -11.36 7.42
C ASN A 689 -30.84 -10.04 7.57
N GLU A 690 -30.87 -9.45 8.77
CA GLU A 690 -31.54 -8.18 9.03
C GLU A 690 -30.52 -7.04 9.21
N TRP A 691 -30.98 -5.80 9.03
CA TRP A 691 -30.23 -4.63 9.50
C TRP A 691 -30.12 -4.62 11.03
N SER A 692 -29.11 -3.92 11.56
CA SER A 692 -28.95 -3.74 13.00
C SER A 692 -30.17 -3.04 13.62
N ASP A 693 -30.47 -3.33 14.89
CA ASP A 693 -31.64 -2.75 15.55
C ASP A 693 -31.52 -1.23 15.72
N GLU A 694 -30.30 -0.69 15.81
CA GLU A 694 -30.04 0.75 15.79
C GLU A 694 -30.38 1.37 14.43
N TRP A 695 -30.06 0.68 13.32
CA TRP A 695 -30.39 1.14 11.97
C TRP A 695 -31.90 1.07 11.72
N LYS A 696 -32.56 -0.03 12.12
CA LYS A 696 -34.02 -0.16 12.11
C LYS A 696 -34.68 0.97 12.91
N ALA A 697 -34.21 1.21 14.14
CA ALA A 697 -34.74 2.26 15.01
C ALA A 697 -34.55 3.66 14.40
N ARG A 698 -33.44 3.91 13.71
CA ARG A 698 -33.21 5.19 13.01
C ARG A 698 -34.20 5.41 11.86
N ILE A 699 -34.44 4.38 11.03
CA ILE A 699 -35.45 4.45 9.95
C ILE A 699 -36.83 4.76 10.54
N VAL A 700 -37.23 4.09 11.62
CA VAL A 700 -38.52 4.34 12.29
C VAL A 700 -38.58 5.74 12.90
N ALA A 701 -37.49 6.25 13.49
CA ALA A 701 -37.44 7.58 14.09
C ALA A 701 -37.55 8.71 13.06
N GLU A 702 -36.97 8.55 11.86
CA GLU A 702 -37.02 9.55 10.79
C GLU A 702 -38.29 9.46 9.93
N ALA A 703 -38.72 8.24 9.59
CA ALA A 703 -39.88 8.01 8.73
C ALA A 703 -41.23 7.99 9.48
N GLY A 704 -41.21 7.86 10.81
CA GLY A 704 -42.40 7.70 11.63
C GLY A 704 -43.25 6.50 11.18
N ASP A 705 -44.56 6.73 10.99
CA ASP A 705 -45.49 5.71 10.53
C ASP A 705 -45.41 5.40 9.01
N HIS A 706 -44.56 6.09 8.22
CA HIS A 706 -44.56 5.96 6.75
C HIS A 706 -44.29 4.52 6.26
N PHE A 707 -43.39 3.79 6.91
CA PHE A 707 -43.08 2.38 6.59
C PHE A 707 -43.83 1.37 7.48
N ARG A 708 -44.78 1.83 8.31
CA ARG A 708 -45.45 0.97 9.29
C ARG A 708 -46.58 0.18 8.65
N ILE A 709 -46.45 -1.15 8.68
CA ILE A 709 -47.52 -2.05 8.23
C ILE A 709 -48.73 -1.95 9.20
N PRO A 710 -49.96 -1.69 8.72
CA PRO A 710 -51.13 -1.62 9.57
C PRO A 710 -51.44 -2.97 10.25
N LYS A 711 -51.76 -2.95 11.55
CA LYS A 711 -52.01 -4.16 12.35
C LYS A 711 -53.13 -5.05 11.78
N GLN A 712 -54.11 -4.45 11.12
CA GLN A 712 -55.23 -5.13 10.47
C GLN A 712 -54.78 -5.97 9.26
N VAL A 713 -53.69 -5.57 8.58
CA VAL A 713 -53.12 -6.30 7.43
C VAL A 713 -52.26 -7.47 7.90
N LEU A 714 -51.63 -7.36 9.08
CA LEU A 714 -50.89 -8.46 9.72
C LEU A 714 -51.81 -9.55 10.33
N ALA A 715 -53.09 -9.25 10.53
CA ALA A 715 -54.08 -10.16 11.13
C ALA A 715 -54.84 -11.02 10.11
N GLY A 716 -54.52 -10.91 8.82
CA GLY A 716 -55.03 -11.80 7.77
C GLY A 716 -53.93 -12.13 6.76
N ASP A 717 -54.11 -13.20 5.99
CA ASP A 717 -53.12 -13.72 5.02
C ASP A 717 -52.93 -12.83 3.76
N ILE A 718 -53.07 -11.51 3.91
CA ILE A 718 -53.04 -10.51 2.83
C ILE A 718 -51.60 -10.12 2.49
N ILE A 719 -50.64 -10.30 3.41
CA ILE A 719 -49.21 -10.20 3.10
C ILE A 719 -48.74 -11.49 2.40
N LYS A 720 -49.27 -11.72 1.19
CA LYS A 720 -48.57 -12.47 0.14
C LYS A 720 -47.50 -11.57 -0.48
N GLY A 721 -46.65 -10.99 0.37
CA GLY A 721 -45.38 -10.43 -0.08
C GLY A 721 -44.59 -11.59 -0.68
N GLY A 722 -44.02 -11.38 -1.88
CA GLY A 722 -43.23 -12.39 -2.59
C GLY A 722 -41.92 -12.66 -1.86
N SER A 723 -42.00 -13.34 -0.72
CA SER A 723 -40.85 -13.79 0.01
C SER A 723 -40.15 -14.87 -0.82
N TYR A 724 -39.01 -14.52 -1.39
CA TYR A 724 -37.99 -15.49 -1.80
C TYR A 724 -37.33 -16.14 -0.55
N THR A 725 -38.11 -16.35 0.51
CA THR A 725 -37.83 -17.34 1.54
C THR A 725 -38.31 -18.69 0.99
N THR A 726 -37.52 -19.27 0.08
CA THR A 726 -37.41 -20.73 0.08
C THR A 726 -36.91 -21.08 1.48
N SER A 727 -37.84 -21.52 2.33
CA SER A 727 -37.57 -21.91 3.71
C SER A 727 -36.82 -23.22 3.71
N HIS A 728 -35.55 -23.17 3.33
CA HIS A 728 -34.56 -24.17 3.68
C HIS A 728 -33.81 -23.61 4.87
N GLN A 729 -34.28 -24.00 6.06
CA GLN A 729 -33.44 -23.93 7.26
C GLN A 729 -32.26 -24.87 7.03
N VAL A 730 -31.21 -24.35 6.40
CA VAL A 730 -29.92 -25.04 6.35
C VAL A 730 -29.48 -25.23 7.79
N GLY A 731 -29.16 -26.47 8.16
CA GLY A 731 -28.81 -26.83 9.53
C GLY A 731 -27.62 -26.01 10.04
N LYS A 732 -27.58 -25.80 11.35
CA LYS A 732 -26.49 -25.08 12.04
C LYS A 732 -25.18 -25.87 11.96
N GLU A 733 -24.45 -25.70 10.88
CA GLU A 733 -23.01 -25.96 10.76
C GLU A 733 -22.51 -25.21 9.52
N GLU A 734 -21.94 -24.02 9.70
CA GLU A 734 -21.27 -23.31 8.61
C GLU A 734 -19.94 -24.04 8.31
N PRO A 735 -19.76 -24.66 7.12
CA PRO A 735 -18.41 -24.98 6.67
C PRO A 735 -17.64 -23.66 6.54
N ALA A 736 -16.38 -23.64 6.99
CA ALA A 736 -15.59 -22.42 6.99
C ALA A 736 -15.59 -21.79 5.57
N HIS A 737 -16.06 -20.54 5.42
CA HIS A 737 -16.35 -19.87 4.13
C HIS A 737 -15.27 -20.02 3.04
N HIS A 738 -14.04 -20.28 3.46
CA HIS A 738 -12.89 -20.54 2.62
C HIS A 738 -13.01 -21.87 1.84
N GLU A 739 -13.56 -22.93 2.41
CA GLU A 739 -13.85 -24.18 1.68
C GLU A 739 -14.97 -23.99 0.63
N GLU A 740 -15.91 -23.06 0.86
CA GLU A 740 -16.91 -22.71 -0.16
C GLU A 740 -16.25 -22.03 -1.36
N LEU A 741 -15.29 -21.12 -1.14
CA LEU A 741 -14.49 -20.49 -2.19
C LEU A 741 -13.77 -21.55 -3.05
N HIS A 742 -13.06 -22.49 -2.43
CA HIS A 742 -12.31 -23.52 -3.18
C HIS A 742 -13.22 -24.49 -3.90
N ARG A 743 -14.29 -24.94 -3.25
CA ARG A 743 -15.31 -25.77 -3.90
C ARG A 743 -15.93 -25.04 -5.10
N TRP A 744 -16.15 -23.73 -5.00
CA TRP A 744 -16.69 -22.90 -6.09
C TRP A 744 -15.68 -22.73 -7.22
N ILE A 745 -14.42 -22.36 -6.94
CA ILE A 745 -13.40 -22.19 -7.98
C ILE A 745 -13.16 -23.54 -8.67
N SER A 746 -12.93 -24.64 -7.94
CA SER A 746 -12.74 -25.98 -8.54
C SER A 746 -13.95 -26.46 -9.35
N GLN A 747 -15.18 -26.12 -8.95
CA GLN A 747 -16.38 -26.41 -9.76
C GLN A 747 -16.44 -25.57 -11.05
N LYS A 748 -15.98 -24.31 -11.02
CA LYS A 748 -15.93 -23.45 -12.22
C LYS A 748 -14.76 -23.82 -13.13
N GLU A 749 -13.59 -24.12 -12.57
CA GLU A 749 -12.45 -24.68 -13.26
C GLU A 749 -12.82 -25.99 -13.95
N ALA A 750 -13.54 -26.92 -13.30
CA ALA A 750 -14.00 -28.15 -13.96
C ALA A 750 -14.86 -27.88 -15.22
N VAL A 751 -15.66 -26.81 -15.23
CA VAL A 751 -16.48 -26.39 -16.38
C VAL A 751 -15.67 -25.65 -17.44
N VAL A 752 -14.66 -24.86 -17.05
CA VAL A 752 -13.74 -24.15 -17.97
C VAL A 752 -12.74 -25.12 -18.58
N MET A 753 -12.06 -25.93 -17.77
CA MET A 753 -11.19 -27.04 -18.16
C MET A 753 -11.94 -28.08 -19.00
N GLY A 754 -13.24 -28.30 -18.80
CA GLY A 754 -14.06 -29.11 -19.70
C GLY A 754 -14.12 -28.58 -21.14
N LYS A 755 -14.05 -27.25 -21.31
CA LYS A 755 -13.99 -26.59 -22.63
C LYS A 755 -12.56 -26.47 -23.15
N GLU A 756 -11.60 -26.09 -22.29
CA GLU A 756 -10.19 -26.02 -22.66
C GLU A 756 -9.60 -27.38 -23.01
N ARG A 757 -9.97 -28.47 -22.33
CA ARG A 757 -9.48 -29.82 -22.64
C ARG A 757 -9.89 -30.27 -24.04
N ASN A 758 -11.05 -29.84 -24.54
CA ASN A 758 -11.44 -30.04 -25.94
C ASN A 758 -10.56 -29.21 -26.90
N ALA A 759 -10.31 -27.93 -26.59
CA ALA A 759 -9.41 -27.08 -27.38
C ALA A 759 -7.96 -27.60 -27.39
N ARG A 760 -7.37 -27.84 -26.21
CA ARG A 760 -6.03 -28.45 -26.01
C ARG A 760 -5.92 -29.80 -26.73
N THR A 761 -6.98 -30.64 -26.75
CA THR A 761 -6.96 -31.91 -27.51
C THR A 761 -6.93 -31.68 -29.02
N THR A 762 -7.67 -30.68 -29.53
CA THR A 762 -7.65 -30.33 -30.97
C THR A 762 -6.30 -29.75 -31.41
N VAL A 763 -5.71 -28.84 -30.62
CA VAL A 763 -4.38 -28.26 -30.90
C VAL A 763 -3.28 -29.33 -30.82
N LYS A 764 -3.30 -30.17 -29.78
CA LYS A 764 -2.31 -31.24 -29.59
C LYS A 764 -2.41 -32.32 -30.69
N ALA A 765 -3.60 -32.59 -31.22
CA ALA A 765 -3.78 -33.45 -32.39
C ALA A 765 -3.22 -32.82 -33.68
N ALA A 766 -3.42 -31.51 -33.89
CA ALA A 766 -2.84 -30.79 -35.02
C ALA A 766 -1.30 -30.75 -34.96
N ALA A 767 -0.73 -30.50 -33.77
CA ALA A 767 0.72 -30.53 -33.54
C ALA A 767 1.31 -31.94 -33.78
N LEU A 768 0.65 -33.01 -33.31
CA LEU A 768 1.09 -34.39 -33.59
C LEU A 768 1.07 -34.70 -35.09
N ALA A 769 0.00 -34.33 -35.81
CA ALA A 769 -0.13 -34.59 -37.24
C ALA A 769 0.98 -33.94 -38.07
N GLU A 770 1.38 -32.70 -37.74
CA GLU A 770 2.45 -32.00 -38.44
C GLU A 770 3.86 -32.46 -37.97
N MET A 771 4.04 -32.88 -36.71
CA MET A 771 5.27 -33.58 -36.28
C MET A 771 5.48 -34.92 -36.98
N GLU A 772 4.43 -35.73 -37.15
CA GLU A 772 4.52 -36.95 -37.95
C GLU A 772 4.88 -36.65 -39.42
N ARG A 773 4.37 -35.54 -39.97
CA ARG A 773 4.69 -35.09 -41.33
C ARG A 773 6.17 -34.69 -41.46
N LEU A 774 6.70 -33.98 -40.46
CA LEU A 774 8.13 -33.68 -40.31
C LEU A 774 8.99 -34.94 -40.22
N ASN A 775 8.58 -35.93 -39.44
CA ASN A 775 9.30 -37.21 -39.34
C ASN A 775 9.26 -37.99 -40.67
N ARG A 776 8.10 -38.07 -41.34
CA ARG A 776 7.99 -38.67 -42.69
C ARG A 776 8.90 -37.97 -43.71
N MET A 777 9.09 -36.65 -43.61
CA MET A 777 10.02 -35.91 -44.47
C MET A 777 11.49 -36.13 -44.11
N LYS A 778 11.85 -36.20 -42.82
CA LYS A 778 13.23 -36.54 -42.40
C LYS A 778 13.64 -37.93 -42.88
N SER A 779 12.76 -38.93 -42.76
CA SER A 779 13.00 -40.28 -43.28
C SER A 779 13.11 -40.34 -44.82
N ALA A 780 12.51 -39.40 -45.55
CA ALA A 780 12.71 -39.26 -46.99
C ALA A 780 14.03 -38.53 -47.33
N GLN A 781 14.51 -37.66 -46.44
CA GLN A 781 15.75 -36.89 -46.62
C GLN A 781 17.02 -37.73 -46.39
N GLU A 782 16.93 -38.82 -45.62
CA GLU A 782 18.00 -39.84 -45.48
C GLU A 782 18.22 -40.67 -46.76
N GLN A 783 17.47 -40.43 -47.85
CA GLN A 783 17.61 -41.13 -49.13
C GLN A 783 18.01 -40.22 -50.31
N ASP A 784 18.12 -38.89 -50.15
CA ASP A 784 18.50 -37.97 -51.23
C ASP A 784 19.32 -36.77 -50.71
N GLU A 785 20.65 -36.94 -50.64
CA GLU A 785 21.59 -35.89 -50.19
C GLU A 785 21.76 -34.78 -51.24
N GLY A 786 20.82 -33.84 -51.33
CA GLY A 786 21.03 -32.77 -52.32
C GLY A 786 20.08 -31.59 -52.48
N ARG A 787 18.98 -31.41 -51.71
CA ARG A 787 18.19 -30.16 -51.71
C ARG A 787 17.18 -30.06 -50.55
N THR A 788 16.72 -28.82 -50.28
CA THR A 788 15.58 -28.46 -49.39
C THR A 788 15.78 -28.37 -47.85
N THR A 789 16.90 -27.84 -47.36
CA THR A 789 17.00 -27.39 -45.94
C THR A 789 16.01 -26.27 -45.57
N SER A 790 15.64 -25.39 -46.51
CA SER A 790 14.72 -24.27 -46.26
C SER A 790 13.27 -24.69 -45.97
N ALA A 791 12.76 -25.71 -46.67
CA ALA A 791 11.38 -26.18 -46.49
C ALA A 791 11.17 -26.88 -45.14
N VAL A 792 12.16 -27.67 -44.69
CA VAL A 792 12.12 -28.36 -43.40
C VAL A 792 12.22 -27.38 -42.23
N ALA A 793 13.02 -26.32 -42.35
CA ALA A 793 13.08 -25.25 -41.36
C ALA A 793 11.74 -24.49 -41.23
N ALA A 794 11.13 -24.11 -42.36
CA ALA A 794 9.84 -23.41 -42.36
C ALA A 794 8.68 -24.27 -41.79
N LEU A 795 8.74 -25.60 -41.96
CA LEU A 795 7.79 -26.53 -41.34
C LEU A 795 8.07 -26.75 -39.84
N ALA A 796 9.33 -26.76 -39.42
CA ALA A 796 9.70 -26.83 -38.01
C ALA A 796 9.27 -25.59 -37.22
N ASP A 797 9.51 -24.38 -37.75
CA ASP A 797 8.99 -23.13 -37.18
C ASP A 797 7.46 -23.15 -37.09
N ARG A 798 6.79 -23.63 -38.15
CA ARG A 798 5.32 -23.69 -38.17
C ARG A 798 4.74 -24.73 -37.22
N ALA A 799 5.43 -25.84 -36.99
CA ALA A 799 5.05 -26.82 -35.96
C ALA A 799 5.31 -26.28 -34.55
N ALA A 800 6.37 -25.50 -34.34
CA ALA A 800 6.62 -24.81 -33.08
C ALA A 800 5.55 -23.74 -32.79
N GLN A 801 5.14 -22.95 -33.79
CA GLN A 801 4.03 -21.97 -33.72
C GLN A 801 2.62 -22.58 -33.59
N ILE A 802 2.48 -23.91 -33.63
CA ILE A 802 1.22 -24.63 -33.35
C ILE A 802 1.27 -25.33 -31.99
N TYR A 803 2.46 -25.40 -31.38
CA TYR A 803 2.71 -26.03 -30.08
C TYR A 803 2.84 -25.01 -28.95
N ILE A 804 3.39 -23.83 -29.26
CA ILE A 804 3.17 -22.56 -28.56
C ILE A 804 1.73 -22.11 -28.86
#